data_AF-A0A7W0KPB9-F1
#
_entry.id   AF-A0A7W0KPB9-F1
#
_cell.length_a   1.000
_cell.length_b   1.000
_cell.length_c   1.000
_cell.angle_alpha   90.00
_cell.angle_beta   90.00
_cell.angle_gamma   90.00
#
_symmetry.space_group_name_H-M   'P 1'
#
loop_
_entity.id
_entity.type
_entity.pdbx_description
1 polymer ?
#
loop_
_entity_poly.entity_id
_entity_poly.type
_entity_poly.pdbx_seq_one_letter_code
_entity_poly.pdbx_strand_id
1 'polypeptide(L)'
;MSSVSTRRYVPGQGEGEGEDGDNLEPAETTTVGKAADGRSPRLVTAGLTLIMAFPLIVALAVLRQPRWFPILDLAMTELRIRDVGTANTPLIGLPGRIGVLGQDHGSHPGPLSFWLLAPAYRLFGSTAWASEVATVVLHTAAVATSLWLARRRGGTILVLGTAAVLATLARSYGAEVLTQPWNPYMPVLWWFVLLMAVWSLTSRDIVALPIAVLAASFCAQTHVPYLGLVAGLGVVAAIGVGDHYRRADPVTRHRLRRWVLGSAALGGLLWLAPVIDQVTEDPANGTLLVEHFGNPSEEAVGLRRGAEMVLLHLDPWRLFTEQGADTGSLAEASQAPTGSVLPGLALLAIWAVTVVLAWRLRHQALIRLHLVIAAGLALAVLSISRIFGPLWYYLMMWAWGITSLLILAVVWSVGAHLLRRADAPPSRTLVRAGAGTLVSVIILTSVVFTVTASKVEQPAPELSDTMQALVPPVVDVLSDGDAPGQGRDETYLVVWSDAIHIGSQGIALVNELERADFDVGVIKPWSTPVARHRRRDPADATTLVVLATGINIERWRAKPDAEEIAYVDLRTPQVRTEFERVRGSVIDELRAVGLIDLAAGVDTNLFAAAIDGRVPEAAQDGMTRLLDLGEPTAVFIGPVSMMD
;
A
#
# COMPACT_ATOMS: atom_id res chain seq x y z
N MET A 1 41.14 67.83 35.73
CA MET A 1 41.60 67.17 36.96
C MET A 1 41.26 65.69 36.83
N SER A 2 42.24 64.84 36.55
CA SER A 2 42.86 64.00 37.58
C SER A 2 42.28 62.58 37.47
N SER A 3 43.07 61.56 37.09
CA SER A 3 43.82 60.73 38.05
C SER A 3 42.87 59.83 38.86
N VAL A 4 43.14 58.58 39.20
CA VAL A 4 44.39 57.99 39.70
C VAL A 4 44.04 56.51 39.95
N SER A 5 44.86 55.54 39.51
CA SER A 5 45.86 54.83 40.34
C SER A 5 45.27 53.54 40.96
N THR A 6 45.96 52.40 41.11
CA THR A 6 47.41 52.15 41.31
C THR A 6 47.72 50.64 41.19
N ARG A 7 48.87 50.29 40.57
CA ARG A 7 49.87 49.23 40.91
C ARG A 7 49.50 47.73 40.74
N ARG A 8 50.40 46.78 40.38
CA ARG A 8 51.89 46.61 40.26
C ARG A 8 52.12 45.28 39.47
N TYR A 9 52.90 45.12 38.38
CA TYR A 9 54.36 44.83 38.18
C TYR A 9 54.98 43.82 39.20
N VAL A 10 55.77 42.75 38.89
CA VAL A 10 57.03 42.56 38.07
C VAL A 10 57.39 41.02 38.00
N PRO A 11 58.51 40.49 37.40
CA PRO A 11 58.93 40.31 35.98
C PRO A 11 59.36 38.85 35.58
N GLY A 12 59.84 38.65 34.34
CA GLY A 12 60.85 37.62 34.01
C GLY A 12 60.89 37.23 32.53
N GLN A 13 61.64 37.94 31.69
CA GLN A 13 62.90 37.53 31.04
C GLN A 13 62.77 36.66 29.77
N GLY A 14 63.42 37.09 28.69
CA GLY A 14 63.72 36.27 27.50
C GLY A 14 63.72 37.06 26.19
N GLU A 15 64.87 37.62 25.85
CA GLU A 15 65.21 38.25 24.57
C GLU A 15 65.17 37.25 23.40
N GLY A 16 64.93 37.75 22.17
CA GLY A 16 65.09 36.99 20.94
C GLY A 16 64.50 37.68 19.71
N GLU A 17 65.39 38.27 18.92
CA GLU A 17 65.19 39.04 17.68
C GLU A 17 64.62 38.21 16.51
N GLY A 18 64.06 38.90 15.49
CA GLY A 18 64.24 38.48 14.09
C GLY A 18 63.00 38.23 13.22
N GLU A 19 62.63 39.27 12.47
CA GLU A 19 62.23 39.30 11.04
C GLU A 19 61.07 38.47 10.44
N ASP A 20 60.08 39.22 9.94
CA ASP A 20 59.40 39.19 8.63
C ASP A 20 59.22 37.87 7.85
N GLY A 21 57.96 37.60 7.49
CA GLY A 21 57.57 36.59 6.51
C GLY A 21 56.06 36.56 6.27
N ASP A 22 55.59 37.45 5.42
CA ASP A 22 54.22 37.56 4.91
C ASP A 22 53.78 36.25 4.22
N ASN A 23 52.68 35.64 4.68
CA ASN A 23 51.92 34.66 3.92
C ASN A 23 50.46 34.62 4.42
N LEU A 24 49.61 35.29 3.64
CA LEU A 24 48.16 35.31 3.76
C LEU A 24 47.56 33.94 3.43
N GLU A 25 47.10 33.20 4.45
CA GLU A 25 46.07 32.16 4.31
C GLU A 25 44.68 32.76 4.59
N PRO A 26 43.66 32.52 3.75
CA PRO A 26 42.29 32.92 4.07
C PRO A 26 41.71 32.02 5.15
N ALA A 27 41.52 32.61 6.33
CA ALA A 27 40.92 32.01 7.51
C ALA A 27 39.56 31.35 7.19
N GLU A 28 39.46 30.07 7.54
CA GLU A 28 38.21 29.34 7.61
C GLU A 28 37.20 30.08 8.50
N THR A 29 36.02 30.23 7.90
CA THR A 29 34.77 30.71 8.46
C THR A 29 34.59 30.51 9.98
N THR A 30 34.43 31.65 10.62
CA THR A 30 33.85 31.89 11.94
C THR A 30 32.69 30.95 12.28
N THR A 31 32.89 30.23 13.38
CA THR A 31 31.87 29.54 14.17
C THR A 31 30.75 30.50 14.58
N VAL A 32 29.62 30.46 13.87
CA VAL A 32 28.37 31.08 14.32
C VAL A 32 27.63 30.10 15.24
N GLY A 33 27.63 30.42 16.53
CA GLY A 33 26.49 30.29 17.44
C GLY A 33 25.74 28.96 17.47
N LYS A 34 26.33 27.94 18.09
CA LYS A 34 25.68 26.69 18.47
C LYS A 34 24.93 26.85 19.81
N ALA A 35 23.87 27.68 19.86
CA ALA A 35 22.95 27.72 21.01
C ALA A 35 21.68 28.56 20.73
N ALA A 36 20.81 28.12 19.82
CA ALA A 36 19.40 28.48 19.83
C ALA A 36 18.56 27.42 19.09
N ASP A 37 17.72 26.73 19.87
CA ASP A 37 16.43 26.14 19.47
C ASP A 37 16.37 24.78 18.74
N GLY A 38 16.75 23.70 19.44
CA GLY A 38 16.51 22.32 18.98
C GLY A 38 15.04 21.86 18.98
N ARG A 39 14.10 22.69 19.46
CA ARG A 39 12.65 22.38 19.52
C ARG A 39 11.92 22.72 18.21
N SER A 40 12.25 23.84 17.58
CA SER A 40 11.59 24.35 16.36
C SER A 40 11.54 23.34 15.19
N PRO A 41 12.61 22.62 14.82
CA PRO A 41 12.58 21.71 13.67
C PRO A 41 11.76 20.43 13.88
N ARG A 42 11.62 19.97 15.14
CA ARG A 42 10.80 18.81 15.48
C ARG A 42 9.32 19.15 15.42
N LEU A 43 8.96 20.36 15.87
CA LEU A 43 7.60 20.90 15.78
C LEU A 43 7.17 21.07 14.32
N VAL A 44 8.06 21.49 13.42
CA VAL A 44 7.76 21.55 11.98
C VAL A 44 7.43 20.16 11.41
N THR A 45 8.26 19.14 11.69
CA THR A 45 7.99 17.78 11.23
C THR A 45 6.66 17.24 11.79
N ALA A 46 6.38 17.47 13.07
CA ALA A 46 5.13 17.05 13.70
C ALA A 46 3.93 17.79 13.09
N GLY A 47 4.00 19.12 12.94
CA GLY A 47 2.95 19.93 12.34
C GLY A 47 2.64 19.54 10.89
N LEU A 48 3.66 19.29 10.07
CA LEU A 48 3.47 18.80 8.70
C LEU A 48 2.84 17.41 8.67
N THR A 49 3.25 16.51 9.56
CA THR A 49 2.63 15.18 9.70
C THR A 49 1.15 15.30 10.03
N LEU A 50 0.79 16.18 10.97
CA LEU A 50 -0.61 16.42 11.36
C LEU A 50 -1.43 17.04 10.22
N ILE A 51 -0.87 18.02 9.50
CA ILE A 51 -1.52 18.61 8.32
C ILE A 51 -1.83 17.55 7.27
N MET A 52 -0.90 16.63 7.03
CA MET A 52 -1.06 15.56 6.03
C MET A 52 -1.95 14.40 6.51
N ALA A 53 -2.04 14.18 7.82
CA ALA A 53 -2.98 13.22 8.41
C ALA A 53 -4.42 13.75 8.41
N PHE A 54 -4.62 15.07 8.42
CA PHE A 54 -5.93 15.69 8.56
C PHE A 54 -6.96 15.26 7.50
N PRO A 55 -6.66 15.21 6.19
CA PRO A 55 -7.60 14.69 5.19
C PRO A 55 -8.05 13.26 5.48
N LEU A 56 -7.14 12.40 5.96
CA LEU A 56 -7.45 11.01 6.32
C LEU A 56 -8.31 10.92 7.57
N ILE A 57 -8.13 11.83 8.53
CA ILE A 57 -9.01 11.94 9.71
C ILE A 57 -10.43 12.33 9.27
N VAL A 58 -10.56 13.25 8.30
CA VAL A 58 -11.85 13.61 7.71
C VAL A 58 -12.48 12.42 7.00
N ALA A 59 -11.71 11.68 6.19
CA ALA A 59 -12.17 10.44 5.56
C ALA A 59 -12.71 9.44 6.60
N LEU A 60 -11.96 9.16 7.67
CA LEU A 60 -12.39 8.25 8.73
C LEU A 60 -13.68 8.72 9.43
N ALA A 61 -13.90 10.03 9.55
CA ALA A 61 -15.12 10.58 10.13
C ALA A 61 -16.33 10.34 9.21
N VAL A 62 -16.15 10.47 7.89
CA VAL A 62 -17.18 10.17 6.89
C VAL A 62 -17.46 8.67 6.83
N LEU A 63 -16.41 7.86 6.71
CA LEU A 63 -16.48 6.39 6.62
C LEU A 63 -17.01 5.70 7.88
N ARG A 64 -17.22 6.44 8.97
CA ARG A 64 -17.79 5.90 10.21
C ARG A 64 -19.25 5.48 10.05
N GLN A 65 -19.99 6.12 9.14
CA GLN A 65 -21.41 5.84 8.88
C GLN A 65 -21.69 5.88 7.37
N PRO A 66 -22.43 4.91 6.81
CA PRO A 66 -23.00 3.72 7.48
C PRO A 66 -21.95 2.71 7.97
N ARG A 67 -22.37 1.69 8.72
CA ARG A 67 -21.47 0.61 9.14
C ARG A 67 -20.98 -0.11 7.90
N TRP A 68 -19.66 -0.19 7.77
CA TRP A 68 -19.03 -0.94 6.70
C TRP A 68 -18.97 -2.44 7.01
N PHE A 69 -19.31 -3.24 6.00
CA PHE A 69 -19.17 -4.68 5.97
C PHE A 69 -18.09 -5.03 4.94
N PRO A 70 -16.86 -5.37 5.38
CA PRO A 70 -15.77 -5.60 4.45
C PRO A 70 -16.07 -6.85 3.61
N ILE A 71 -15.72 -6.79 2.34
CA ILE A 71 -16.00 -7.84 1.35
C ILE A 71 -14.67 -8.41 0.82
N LEU A 72 -14.67 -9.69 0.41
CA LEU A 72 -13.54 -10.37 -0.23
C LEU A 72 -12.21 -10.14 0.52
N ASP A 73 -11.19 -9.56 -0.14
CA ASP A 73 -9.85 -9.34 0.40
C ASP A 73 -9.83 -8.49 1.69
N LEU A 74 -10.79 -7.57 1.82
CA LEU A 74 -10.91 -6.71 3.00
C LEU A 74 -11.46 -7.52 4.18
N ALA A 75 -12.41 -8.43 3.93
CA ALA A 75 -12.92 -9.36 4.93
C ALA A 75 -11.84 -10.38 5.34
N MET A 76 -11.13 -10.94 4.35
CA MET A 76 -9.98 -11.83 4.59
C MET A 76 -8.92 -11.13 5.44
N THR A 77 -8.61 -9.87 5.13
CA THR A 77 -7.63 -9.10 5.89
C THR A 77 -8.08 -8.90 7.34
N GLU A 78 -9.34 -8.56 7.57
CA GLU A 78 -9.84 -8.39 8.93
C GLU A 78 -9.80 -9.70 9.73
N LEU A 79 -10.21 -10.82 9.15
CA LEU A 79 -10.06 -12.15 9.76
C LEU A 79 -8.61 -12.40 10.20
N ARG A 80 -7.63 -12.12 9.33
CA ARG A 80 -6.21 -12.27 9.66
C ARG A 80 -5.73 -11.30 10.74
N ILE A 81 -6.25 -10.07 10.79
CA ILE A 81 -5.92 -9.10 11.86
C ILE A 81 -6.45 -9.60 13.21
N ARG A 82 -7.65 -10.19 13.25
CA ARG A 82 -8.27 -10.74 14.47
C ARG A 82 -7.49 -11.92 15.03
N ASP A 83 -6.82 -12.69 14.17
CA ASP A 83 -5.97 -13.82 14.57
C ASP A 83 -4.66 -13.39 15.25
N VAL A 84 -4.21 -12.14 15.06
CA VAL A 84 -2.94 -11.66 15.62
C VAL A 84 -2.99 -11.66 17.15
N GLY A 85 -2.00 -12.33 17.75
CA GLY A 85 -1.87 -12.47 19.20
C GLY A 85 -2.58 -13.71 19.78
N THR A 86 -3.20 -14.53 18.93
CA THR A 86 -3.80 -15.81 19.30
C THR A 86 -2.88 -16.98 18.93
N ALA A 87 -3.29 -18.21 19.26
CA ALA A 87 -2.62 -19.43 18.80
C ALA A 87 -2.57 -19.57 17.26
N ASN A 88 -3.46 -18.88 16.55
CA ASN A 88 -3.59 -18.91 15.10
C ASN A 88 -2.93 -17.69 14.42
N THR A 89 -1.98 -17.02 15.08
CA THR A 89 -1.31 -15.82 14.54
C THR A 89 -0.79 -16.08 13.12
N PRO A 90 -1.12 -15.23 12.12
CA PRO A 90 -0.76 -15.50 10.72
C PRO A 90 0.74 -15.60 10.51
N LEU A 91 1.16 -16.58 9.71
CA LEU A 91 2.56 -16.79 9.31
C LEU A 91 2.89 -16.27 7.90
N ILE A 92 1.86 -16.08 7.07
CA ILE A 92 1.93 -15.66 5.67
C ILE A 92 0.97 -14.50 5.41
N GLY A 93 1.11 -13.85 4.25
CA GLY A 93 0.24 -12.75 3.83
C GLY A 93 -1.11 -13.22 3.29
N LEU A 94 -1.85 -12.30 2.66
CA LEU A 94 -3.12 -12.61 1.99
C LEU A 94 -2.89 -13.56 0.79
N PRO A 95 -3.82 -14.46 0.42
CA PRO A 95 -3.79 -15.12 -0.89
C PRO A 95 -3.58 -14.13 -2.04
N GLY A 96 -2.82 -14.55 -3.05
CA GLY A 96 -2.61 -13.79 -4.28
C GLY A 96 -2.98 -14.59 -5.52
N ARG A 97 -2.67 -14.09 -6.70
CA ARG A 97 -2.80 -14.82 -7.98
C ARG A 97 -1.65 -15.84 -8.13
N ILE A 98 -1.50 -16.76 -7.18
CA ILE A 98 -0.37 -17.71 -7.09
C ILE A 98 -0.94 -19.12 -7.02
N GLY A 99 -0.74 -19.94 -8.05
CA GLY A 99 -1.31 -21.29 -8.11
C GLY A 99 -2.83 -21.30 -8.35
N VAL A 100 -3.48 -22.43 -8.05
CA VAL A 100 -4.90 -22.67 -8.37
C VAL A 100 -5.72 -22.76 -7.08
N LEU A 101 -6.83 -22.02 -7.03
CA LEU A 101 -7.76 -22.04 -5.90
C LEU A 101 -8.25 -23.47 -5.61
N GLY A 102 -8.24 -23.85 -4.33
CA GLY A 102 -8.66 -25.15 -3.85
C GLY A 102 -7.71 -26.33 -4.10
N GLN A 103 -6.56 -26.07 -4.73
CA GLN A 103 -5.41 -26.96 -4.76
C GLN A 103 -4.26 -26.31 -3.97
N ASP A 104 -3.27 -25.79 -4.68
CA ASP A 104 -2.05 -25.20 -4.13
C ASP A 104 -2.07 -23.67 -4.26
N HIS A 105 -3.06 -23.03 -3.63
CA HIS A 105 -3.23 -21.57 -3.67
C HIS A 105 -2.22 -20.88 -2.75
N GLY A 106 -1.26 -20.17 -3.34
CA GLY A 106 -0.23 -19.41 -2.66
C GLY A 106 -0.69 -18.03 -2.18
N SER A 107 0.08 -17.49 -1.26
CA SER A 107 -0.15 -16.22 -0.57
C SER A 107 1.06 -15.30 -0.66
N HIS A 108 0.86 -14.02 -0.34
CA HIS A 108 1.95 -13.08 -0.18
C HIS A 108 2.92 -13.52 0.94
N PRO A 109 4.19 -13.12 0.89
CA PRO A 109 5.25 -13.85 1.58
C PRO A 109 5.16 -13.84 3.10
N GLY A 110 4.53 -12.83 3.71
CA GLY A 110 4.49 -12.76 5.16
C GLY A 110 3.40 -11.86 5.75
N PRO A 111 3.24 -11.89 7.07
CA PRO A 111 2.03 -11.41 7.76
C PRO A 111 2.15 -9.98 8.29
N LEU A 112 3.24 -9.26 7.99
CA LEU A 112 3.54 -7.96 8.62
C LEU A 112 2.43 -6.92 8.43
N SER A 113 1.68 -6.96 7.33
CA SER A 113 0.46 -6.15 7.15
C SER A 113 -0.53 -6.32 8.29
N PHE A 114 -0.84 -7.56 8.65
CA PHE A 114 -1.79 -7.86 9.72
C PHE A 114 -1.21 -7.47 11.08
N TRP A 115 0.05 -7.79 11.33
CA TRP A 115 0.71 -7.55 12.61
C TRP A 115 0.86 -6.06 12.93
N LEU A 116 1.13 -5.22 11.94
CA LEU A 116 1.27 -3.78 12.13
C LEU A 116 -0.08 -3.06 12.27
N LEU A 117 -1.16 -3.61 11.71
CA LEU A 117 -2.51 -3.07 11.89
C LEU A 117 -3.13 -3.46 13.24
N ALA A 118 -2.83 -4.66 13.74
CA ALA A 118 -3.48 -5.22 14.94
C ALA A 118 -3.48 -4.30 16.18
N PRO A 119 -2.40 -3.59 16.55
CA PRO A 119 -2.41 -2.75 17.75
C PRO A 119 -3.44 -1.62 17.69
N ALA A 120 -3.51 -0.91 16.56
CA ALA A 120 -4.49 0.17 16.37
C ALA A 120 -5.90 -0.42 16.20
N TYR A 121 -6.06 -1.51 15.45
CA TYR A 121 -7.33 -2.22 15.31
C TYR A 121 -7.95 -2.56 16.67
N ARG A 122 -7.16 -3.17 17.57
CA ARG A 122 -7.59 -3.51 18.94
C ARG A 122 -7.92 -2.26 19.76
N LEU A 123 -7.06 -1.24 19.71
CA LEU A 123 -7.23 0.00 20.47
C LEU A 123 -8.53 0.74 20.13
N PHE A 124 -8.95 0.70 18.85
CA PHE A 124 -10.13 1.40 18.35
C PHE A 124 -11.39 0.50 18.29
N GLY A 125 -11.40 -0.61 19.03
CA GLY A 125 -12.61 -1.40 19.28
C GLY A 125 -12.80 -2.63 18.40
N SER A 126 -11.80 -3.06 17.63
CA SER A 126 -11.82 -4.29 16.83
C SER A 126 -13.03 -4.39 15.88
N THR A 127 -13.35 -3.30 15.18
CA THR A 127 -14.43 -3.23 14.18
C THR A 127 -13.84 -3.08 12.77
N ALA A 128 -14.63 -3.33 11.72
CA ALA A 128 -14.20 -3.09 10.34
C ALA A 128 -13.66 -1.66 10.15
N TRP A 129 -14.36 -0.66 10.68
CA TRP A 129 -13.88 0.74 10.70
C TRP A 129 -12.54 0.92 11.45
N ALA A 130 -12.30 0.17 12.53
CA ALA A 130 -11.02 0.21 13.24
C ALA A 130 -9.85 -0.31 12.39
N SER A 131 -10.11 -1.15 11.38
CA SER A 131 -9.08 -1.58 10.42
C SER A 131 -8.69 -0.44 9.46
N GLU A 132 -9.63 0.45 9.12
CA GLU A 132 -9.34 1.67 8.37
C GLU A 132 -8.51 2.65 9.20
N VAL A 133 -8.88 2.83 10.48
CA VAL A 133 -8.10 3.66 11.43
C VAL A 133 -6.67 3.14 11.54
N ALA A 134 -6.49 1.82 11.67
CA ALA A 134 -5.17 1.20 11.72
C ALA A 134 -4.35 1.49 10.45
N THR A 135 -5.00 1.47 9.28
CA THR A 135 -4.37 1.78 7.99
C THR A 135 -3.95 3.24 7.90
N VAL A 136 -4.76 4.17 8.39
CA VAL A 136 -4.40 5.60 8.45
C VAL A 136 -3.23 5.83 9.41
N VAL A 137 -3.18 5.14 10.55
CA VAL A 137 -2.05 5.19 11.49
C VAL A 137 -0.77 4.69 10.80
N LEU A 138 -0.85 3.58 10.07
CA LEU A 138 0.26 2.99 9.32
C LEU A 138 0.82 3.98 8.28
N HIS A 139 -0.03 4.63 7.49
CA HIS A 139 0.40 5.62 6.48
C HIS A 139 0.92 6.91 7.11
N THR A 140 0.30 7.37 8.19
CA THR A 140 0.77 8.55 8.95
C THR A 140 2.18 8.31 9.52
N ALA A 141 2.46 7.10 10.00
CA ALA A 141 3.80 6.70 10.43
C ALA A 141 4.82 6.70 9.28
N ALA A 142 4.44 6.30 8.07
CA ALA A 142 5.29 6.38 6.89
C ALA A 142 5.61 7.84 6.51
N VAL A 143 4.63 8.75 6.57
CA VAL A 143 4.84 10.19 6.37
C VAL A 143 5.82 10.75 7.41
N ALA A 144 5.57 10.50 8.70
CA ALA A 144 6.43 10.96 9.78
C ALA A 144 7.88 10.47 9.62
N THR A 145 8.05 9.20 9.24
CA THR A 145 9.35 8.56 9.01
C THR A 145 10.07 9.18 7.82
N SER A 146 9.36 9.45 6.72
CA SER A 146 9.90 10.10 5.53
C SER A 146 10.39 11.53 5.84
N LEU A 147 9.59 12.31 6.57
CA LEU A 147 9.98 13.67 6.99
C LEU A 147 11.13 13.66 7.99
N TRP A 148 11.20 12.65 8.87
CA TRP A 148 12.34 12.44 9.77
C TRP A 148 13.62 12.13 8.99
N LEU A 149 13.57 11.24 7.98
CA LEU A 149 14.70 10.96 7.09
C LEU A 149 15.13 12.22 6.34
N ALA A 150 14.19 12.97 5.75
CA ALA A 150 14.48 14.25 5.07
C ALA A 150 15.18 15.26 5.99
N ARG A 151 14.71 15.39 7.24
CA ARG A 151 15.30 16.30 8.24
C ARG A 151 16.73 15.94 8.58
N ARG A 152 17.02 14.65 8.76
CA ARG A 152 18.38 14.15 9.02
C ARG A 152 19.35 14.47 7.89
N ARG A 153 18.82 14.56 6.67
CA ARG A 153 19.60 14.68 5.44
C ARG A 153 19.89 16.10 5.00
N GLY A 154 18.87 16.95 4.97
CA GLY A 154 18.94 18.23 4.24
C GLY A 154 18.23 19.39 4.93
N GLY A 155 17.93 19.26 6.22
CA GLY A 155 17.31 20.31 7.03
C GLY A 155 15.90 20.68 6.56
N THR A 156 15.42 21.85 6.99
CA THR A 156 14.01 22.26 6.84
C THR A 156 13.54 22.38 5.39
N ILE A 157 14.37 22.88 4.47
CA ILE A 157 13.96 23.01 3.06
C ILE A 157 13.74 21.64 2.42
N LEU A 158 14.60 20.65 2.69
CA LEU A 158 14.38 19.29 2.21
C LEU A 158 13.14 18.66 2.85
N VAL A 159 12.86 18.95 4.13
CA VAL A 159 11.61 18.54 4.79
C VAL A 159 10.40 19.13 4.07
N LEU A 160 10.40 20.43 3.76
CA LEU A 160 9.31 21.07 3.03
C LEU A 160 9.16 20.51 1.60
N GLY A 161 10.27 20.29 0.89
CA GLY A 161 10.24 19.67 -0.45
C GLY A 161 9.68 18.23 -0.42
N THR A 162 10.11 17.44 0.56
CA THR A 162 9.62 16.08 0.77
C THR A 162 8.14 16.08 1.18
N ALA A 163 7.72 17.00 2.05
CA ALA A 163 6.34 17.16 2.45
C ALA A 163 5.45 17.59 1.30
N ALA A 164 5.90 18.51 0.43
CA ALA A 164 5.14 18.91 -0.76
C ALA A 164 4.91 17.72 -1.69
N VAL A 165 5.96 16.95 -1.98
CA VAL A 165 5.86 15.75 -2.83
C VAL A 165 4.97 14.67 -2.20
N LEU A 166 5.13 14.40 -0.90
CA LEU A 166 4.28 13.42 -0.21
C LEU A 166 2.83 13.89 -0.10
N ALA A 167 2.57 15.19 0.09
CA ALA A 167 1.21 15.72 0.10
C ALA A 167 0.56 15.54 -1.26
N THR A 168 1.28 15.83 -2.35
CA THR A 168 0.79 15.60 -3.71
C THR A 168 0.55 14.12 -3.96
N LEU A 169 1.51 13.27 -3.61
CA LEU A 169 1.38 11.82 -3.75
C LEU A 169 0.20 11.25 -2.97
N ALA A 170 0.00 11.67 -1.71
CA ALA A 170 -1.11 11.22 -0.88
C ALA A 170 -2.46 11.68 -1.45
N ARG A 171 -2.57 12.94 -1.89
CA ARG A 171 -3.76 13.43 -2.59
C ARG A 171 -4.04 12.60 -3.84
N SER A 172 -3.01 12.30 -4.64
CA SER A 172 -3.18 11.59 -5.91
C SER A 172 -3.52 10.11 -5.73
N TYR A 173 -3.03 9.45 -4.66
CA TYR A 173 -3.53 8.12 -4.28
C TYR A 173 -4.98 8.17 -3.77
N GLY A 174 -5.39 9.26 -3.13
CA GLY A 174 -6.76 9.46 -2.68
C GLY A 174 -7.06 8.83 -1.32
N ALA A 175 -8.26 9.09 -0.81
CA ALA A 175 -8.67 8.65 0.52
C ALA A 175 -8.88 7.15 0.54
N GLU A 176 -9.57 6.61 -0.47
CA GLU A 176 -9.83 5.19 -0.65
C GLU A 176 -8.56 4.32 -0.47
N VAL A 177 -7.52 4.61 -1.25
CA VAL A 177 -6.23 3.88 -1.17
C VAL A 177 -5.59 3.98 0.21
N LEU A 178 -5.72 5.13 0.87
CA LEU A 178 -5.01 5.41 2.12
C LEU A 178 -5.79 5.04 3.38
N THR A 179 -7.08 4.72 3.27
CA THR A 179 -7.93 4.24 4.37
C THR A 179 -8.15 2.73 4.33
N GLN A 180 -8.17 2.10 3.16
CA GLN A 180 -8.50 0.67 3.08
C GLN A 180 -7.33 -0.26 3.46
N PRO A 181 -7.56 -1.29 4.29
CA PRO A 181 -6.54 -2.26 4.72
C PRO A 181 -6.21 -3.29 3.62
N TRP A 182 -6.08 -2.87 2.37
CA TRP A 182 -5.78 -3.78 1.27
C TRP A 182 -4.28 -3.93 1.02
N ASN A 183 -3.82 -5.14 0.73
CA ASN A 183 -2.39 -5.45 0.64
C ASN A 183 -1.64 -4.70 -0.48
N PRO A 184 -2.22 -4.31 -1.63
CA PRO A 184 -1.51 -3.48 -2.60
C PRO A 184 -1.39 -2.02 -2.16
N TYR A 185 -2.29 -1.57 -1.27
CA TYR A 185 -2.38 -0.18 -0.83
C TYR A 185 -1.45 0.12 0.35
N MET A 186 -1.47 -0.73 1.38
CA MET A 186 -0.68 -0.54 2.60
C MET A 186 0.82 -0.22 2.36
N PRO A 187 1.51 -0.81 1.37
CA PRO A 187 2.93 -0.55 1.12
C PRO A 187 3.25 0.78 0.44
N VAL A 188 2.30 1.51 -0.16
CA VAL A 188 2.62 2.58 -1.12
C VAL A 188 3.46 3.72 -0.54
N LEU A 189 3.18 4.17 0.69
CA LEU A 189 4.00 5.20 1.35
C LEU A 189 5.23 4.63 2.06
N TRP A 190 5.18 3.37 2.53
CA TRP A 190 6.33 2.68 3.10
C TRP A 190 7.41 2.37 2.04
N TRP A 191 6.99 2.20 0.80
CA TRP A 191 7.90 2.12 -0.34
C TRP A 191 8.69 3.43 -0.54
N PHE A 192 8.03 4.58 -0.39
CA PHE A 192 8.73 5.87 -0.41
C PHE A 192 9.72 6.00 0.76
N VAL A 193 9.35 5.53 1.96
CA VAL A 193 10.27 5.42 3.11
C VAL A 193 11.50 4.58 2.76
N LEU A 194 11.31 3.42 2.12
CA LEU A 194 12.42 2.56 1.70
C LEU A 194 13.36 3.27 0.73
N LEU A 195 12.83 3.92 -0.30
CA LEU A 195 13.65 4.67 -1.27
C LEU A 195 14.49 5.76 -0.57
N MET A 196 13.89 6.51 0.35
CA MET A 196 14.57 7.53 1.15
C MET A 196 15.62 6.92 2.11
N ALA A 197 15.33 5.75 2.69
CA ALA A 197 16.25 5.04 3.58
C ALA A 197 17.46 4.49 2.81
N VAL A 198 17.25 3.89 1.63
CA VAL A 198 18.33 3.41 0.75
C VAL A 198 19.20 4.59 0.29
N TRP A 199 18.59 5.72 -0.07
CA TRP A 199 19.34 6.94 -0.36
C TRP A 199 20.17 7.41 0.85
N SER A 200 19.60 7.37 2.06
CA SER A 200 20.31 7.67 3.32
C SER A 200 21.52 6.77 3.55
N LEU A 201 21.38 5.46 3.29
CA LEU A 201 22.44 4.48 3.44
C LEU A 201 23.58 4.66 2.43
N THR A 202 23.27 4.89 1.14
CA THR A 202 24.29 5.26 0.14
C THR A 202 24.99 6.56 0.49
N SER A 203 24.37 7.38 1.33
CA SER A 203 24.93 8.63 1.84
C SER A 203 25.53 8.56 3.23
N ARG A 204 25.79 7.34 3.73
CA ARG A 204 26.49 7.07 5.00
C ARG A 204 25.70 7.43 6.26
N ASP A 205 24.38 7.56 6.18
CA ASP A 205 23.53 7.63 7.38
C ASP A 205 23.06 6.24 7.78
N ILE A 206 23.89 5.53 8.56
CA ILE A 206 23.61 4.14 8.98
C ILE A 206 22.38 4.02 9.89
N VAL A 207 21.92 5.12 10.51
CA VAL A 207 20.72 5.09 11.37
C VAL A 207 19.47 4.76 10.56
N ALA A 208 19.50 4.96 9.24
CA ALA A 208 18.43 4.55 8.34
C ALA A 208 18.36 3.03 8.10
N LEU A 209 19.36 2.24 8.49
CA LEU A 209 19.41 0.80 8.21
C LEU A 209 18.24 0.00 8.80
N PRO A 210 17.89 0.12 10.10
CA PRO A 210 16.73 -0.59 10.63
C PRO A 210 15.41 -0.14 9.98
N ILE A 211 15.32 1.13 9.58
CA ILE A 211 14.15 1.65 8.86
C ILE A 211 14.07 1.03 7.46
N ALA A 212 15.20 0.91 6.76
CA ALA A 212 15.26 0.23 5.48
C ALA A 212 14.87 -1.24 5.62
N VAL A 213 15.35 -1.96 6.64
CA VAL A 213 14.99 -3.36 6.88
C VAL A 213 13.51 -3.53 7.19
N LEU A 214 12.94 -2.66 8.03
CA LEU A 214 11.50 -2.67 8.34
C LEU A 214 10.66 -2.40 7.09
N ALA A 215 10.93 -1.30 6.39
CA ALA A 215 10.18 -0.90 5.20
C ALA A 215 10.32 -1.94 4.06
N ALA A 216 11.53 -2.47 3.85
CA ALA A 216 11.79 -3.54 2.89
C ALA A 216 10.99 -4.80 3.22
N SER A 217 11.05 -5.27 4.47
CA SER A 217 10.33 -6.48 4.90
C SER A 217 8.83 -6.28 4.81
N PHE A 218 8.33 -5.12 5.23
CA PHE A 218 6.92 -4.77 5.13
C PHE A 218 6.41 -4.79 3.68
N CYS A 219 7.05 -4.07 2.77
CA CYS A 219 6.65 -4.05 1.37
C CYS A 219 6.73 -5.45 0.73
N ALA A 220 7.85 -6.15 0.94
CA ALA A 220 8.11 -7.49 0.38
C ALA A 220 7.11 -8.54 0.86
N GLN A 221 6.79 -8.55 2.16
CA GLN A 221 5.88 -9.53 2.74
C GLN A 221 4.42 -9.25 2.43
N THR A 222 4.04 -7.97 2.34
CA THR A 222 2.65 -7.58 2.13
C THR A 222 2.18 -7.82 0.70
N HIS A 223 3.03 -7.54 -0.30
CA HIS A 223 2.63 -7.61 -1.70
C HIS A 223 3.79 -8.02 -2.62
N VAL A 224 3.62 -9.14 -3.32
CA VAL A 224 4.67 -9.80 -4.13
C VAL A 224 5.34 -8.89 -5.17
N PRO A 225 4.66 -7.96 -5.86
CA PRO A 225 5.30 -7.05 -6.82
C PRO A 225 6.48 -6.26 -6.24
N TYR A 226 6.58 -6.10 -4.92
CA TYR A 226 7.71 -5.45 -4.27
C TYR A 226 8.94 -6.34 -4.08
N LEU A 227 8.83 -7.69 -4.15
CA LEU A 227 9.92 -8.61 -3.82
C LEU A 227 11.20 -8.35 -4.62
N GLY A 228 11.09 -8.33 -5.95
CA GLY A 228 12.24 -8.10 -6.83
C GLY A 228 12.84 -6.70 -6.65
N LEU A 229 11.97 -5.71 -6.45
CA LEU A 229 12.38 -4.31 -6.23
C LEU A 229 13.15 -4.15 -4.90
N VAL A 230 12.63 -4.74 -3.83
CA VAL A 230 13.24 -4.73 -2.49
C VAL A 230 14.58 -5.46 -2.51
N ALA A 231 14.66 -6.62 -3.16
CA ALA A 231 15.92 -7.36 -3.30
C ALA A 231 16.99 -6.53 -4.04
N GLY A 232 16.63 -5.94 -5.18
CA GLY A 232 17.53 -5.10 -5.96
C GLY A 232 18.00 -3.83 -5.22
N LEU A 233 17.09 -3.12 -4.56
CA LEU A 233 17.46 -1.96 -3.74
C LEU A 233 18.23 -2.35 -2.47
N GLY A 234 18.00 -3.54 -1.94
CA GLY A 234 18.79 -4.12 -0.85
C GLY A 234 20.27 -4.26 -1.22
N VAL A 235 20.56 -4.67 -2.47
CA VAL A 235 21.94 -4.70 -2.99
C VAL A 235 22.54 -3.29 -3.04
N VAL A 236 21.79 -2.29 -3.52
CA VAL A 236 22.25 -0.88 -3.54
C VAL A 236 22.55 -0.38 -2.13
N ALA A 237 21.69 -0.68 -1.16
CA ALA A 237 21.91 -0.35 0.25
C ALA A 237 23.16 -1.04 0.82
N ALA A 238 23.33 -2.34 0.55
CA ALA A 238 24.48 -3.12 1.00
C ALA A 238 25.80 -2.59 0.44
N ILE A 239 25.83 -2.21 -0.85
CA ILE A 239 26.99 -1.56 -1.47
C ILE A 239 27.29 -0.22 -0.79
N GLY A 240 26.27 0.60 -0.51
CA GLY A 240 26.43 1.87 0.20
C GLY A 240 27.01 1.70 1.61
N VAL A 241 26.50 0.73 2.38
CA VAL A 241 27.02 0.39 3.71
C VAL A 241 28.44 -0.16 3.63
N GLY A 242 28.73 -0.99 2.62
CA GLY A 242 30.06 -1.54 2.35
C GLY A 242 31.10 -0.46 2.03
N ASP A 243 30.79 0.49 1.14
CA ASP A 243 31.65 1.65 0.86
C ASP A 243 31.90 2.46 2.13
N HIS A 244 30.85 2.70 2.92
CA HIS A 244 30.97 3.43 4.17
C HIS A 244 31.92 2.72 5.14
N TYR A 245 31.77 1.40 5.31
CA TYR A 245 32.59 0.59 6.19
C TYR A 245 34.06 0.54 5.76
N ARG A 246 34.34 0.39 4.45
CA ARG A 246 35.71 0.37 3.91
C ARG A 246 36.47 1.66 4.22
N ARG A 247 35.81 2.80 4.11
CA ARG A 247 36.40 4.13 4.34
C ARG A 247 36.35 4.61 5.78
N ALA A 248 35.62 3.93 6.65
CA ALA A 248 35.47 4.32 8.06
C ALA A 248 36.72 3.99 8.87
N ASP A 249 37.02 4.84 9.86
CA ASP A 249 37.99 4.58 10.92
C ASP A 249 37.52 3.43 11.86
N PRO A 250 38.38 2.91 12.76
CA PRO A 250 38.01 1.79 13.64
C PRO A 250 36.80 2.07 14.55
N VAL A 251 36.64 3.29 15.07
CA VAL A 251 35.55 3.67 15.97
C VAL A 251 34.21 3.67 15.22
N THR A 252 34.20 4.25 14.03
CA THR A 252 33.05 4.29 13.13
C THR A 252 32.70 2.89 12.65
N ARG A 253 33.68 2.03 12.33
CA ARG A 253 33.44 0.62 11.98
C ARG A 253 32.75 -0.15 13.09
N HIS A 254 33.14 0.06 14.35
CA HIS A 254 32.47 -0.57 15.49
C HIS A 254 31.00 -0.15 15.59
N ARG A 255 30.72 1.14 15.42
CA ARG A 255 29.35 1.65 15.35
C ARG A 255 28.57 1.05 14.19
N LEU A 256 29.16 0.96 12.99
CA LEU A 256 28.53 0.35 11.82
C LEU A 256 28.17 -1.12 12.08
N ARG A 257 29.09 -1.90 12.65
CA ARG A 257 28.83 -3.29 13.03
C ARG A 257 27.64 -3.43 13.95
N ARG A 258 27.50 -2.58 14.97
CA ARG A 258 26.34 -2.61 15.88
C ARG A 258 25.02 -2.37 15.15
N TRP A 259 24.97 -1.37 14.26
CA TRP A 259 23.77 -1.12 13.46
C TRP A 259 23.48 -2.27 12.50
N VAL A 260 24.49 -2.81 11.82
CA VAL A 260 24.33 -3.95 10.91
C VAL A 260 23.82 -5.18 11.66
N LEU A 261 24.42 -5.51 12.80
CA LEU A 261 23.98 -6.65 13.63
C LEU A 261 22.57 -6.45 14.17
N GLY A 262 22.25 -5.26 14.68
CA GLY A 262 20.90 -4.94 15.15
C GLY A 262 19.85 -4.99 14.05
N SER A 263 20.18 -4.50 12.85
CA SER A 263 19.30 -4.57 11.69
C SER A 263 19.19 -5.97 11.11
N ALA A 264 20.24 -6.78 11.16
CA ALA A 264 20.18 -8.19 10.78
C ALA A 264 19.31 -9.00 11.76
N ALA A 265 19.43 -8.74 13.07
CA ALA A 265 18.56 -9.33 14.07
C ALA A 265 17.10 -8.91 13.86
N LEU A 266 16.83 -7.63 13.59
CA LEU A 266 15.50 -7.15 13.23
C LEU A 266 14.96 -7.86 11.99
N GLY A 267 15.76 -7.97 10.92
CA GLY A 267 15.37 -8.69 9.70
C GLY A 267 15.05 -10.16 9.98
N GLY A 268 15.88 -10.86 10.75
CA GLY A 268 15.62 -12.23 11.17
C GLY A 268 14.32 -12.38 11.96
N LEU A 269 14.02 -11.46 12.87
CA LEU A 269 12.76 -11.44 13.63
C LEU A 269 11.55 -11.19 12.73
N LEU A 270 11.64 -10.22 11.81
CA LEU A 270 10.54 -9.86 10.90
C LEU A 270 10.21 -10.97 9.89
N TRP A 271 11.18 -11.82 9.54
CA TRP A 271 11.02 -12.94 8.62
C TRP A 271 10.86 -14.30 9.32
N LEU A 272 10.80 -14.31 10.66
CA LEU A 272 10.67 -15.56 11.42
C LEU A 272 9.37 -16.30 11.09
N ALA A 273 8.24 -15.59 10.96
CA ALA A 273 6.95 -16.21 10.63
C ALA A 273 6.94 -16.91 9.25
N PRO A 274 7.35 -16.25 8.15
CA PRO A 274 7.50 -16.93 6.86
C PRO A 274 8.47 -18.11 6.89
N VAL A 275 9.53 -18.03 7.70
CA VAL A 275 10.47 -19.15 7.89
C VAL A 275 9.82 -20.31 8.64
N ILE A 276 8.97 -20.03 9.65
CA ILE A 276 8.20 -21.07 10.35
C ILE A 276 7.26 -21.77 9.37
N ASP A 277 6.50 -21.02 8.56
CA ASP A 277 5.66 -21.60 7.50
C ASP A 277 6.48 -22.52 6.58
N GLN A 278 7.65 -22.04 6.12
CA GLN A 278 8.54 -22.79 5.23
C GLN A 278 9.05 -24.13 5.77
N VAL A 279 9.11 -24.31 7.09
CA VAL A 279 9.61 -25.54 7.73
C VAL A 279 8.51 -26.39 8.37
N THR A 280 7.29 -25.87 8.51
CA THR A 280 6.19 -26.56 9.19
C THR A 280 5.07 -27.01 8.25
N GLU A 281 4.91 -26.36 7.10
CA GLU A 281 3.82 -26.63 6.16
C GLU A 281 4.31 -27.38 4.91
N ASP A 282 3.44 -28.23 4.34
CA ASP A 282 3.68 -28.94 3.08
C ASP A 282 2.41 -28.94 2.19
N PRO A 283 2.41 -28.27 1.01
CA PRO A 283 3.45 -27.37 0.54
C PRO A 283 3.47 -26.05 1.33
N ALA A 284 4.68 -25.56 1.62
CA ALA A 284 4.88 -24.24 2.21
C ALA A 284 4.71 -23.11 1.19
N ASN A 285 4.38 -21.91 1.67
CA ASN A 285 4.07 -20.77 0.81
C ASN A 285 5.27 -20.31 -0.04
N GLY A 286 6.48 -20.36 0.50
CA GLY A 286 7.69 -20.01 -0.26
C GLY A 286 7.97 -20.96 -1.41
N THR A 287 7.67 -22.26 -1.23
CA THR A 287 7.73 -23.27 -2.31
C THR A 287 6.75 -22.93 -3.42
N LEU A 288 5.49 -22.63 -3.07
CA LEU A 288 4.45 -22.25 -4.04
C LEU A 288 4.81 -20.99 -4.85
N LEU A 289 5.41 -19.99 -4.20
CA LEU A 289 5.90 -18.79 -4.87
C LEU A 289 7.00 -19.13 -5.90
N VAL A 290 7.98 -19.95 -5.51
CA VAL A 290 9.08 -20.34 -6.40
C VAL A 290 8.57 -21.16 -7.58
N GLU A 291 7.65 -22.09 -7.35
CA GLU A 291 7.06 -22.92 -8.41
C GLU A 291 6.25 -22.07 -9.40
N HIS A 292 5.37 -21.19 -8.89
CA HIS A 292 4.53 -20.33 -9.71
C HIS A 292 5.36 -19.38 -10.60
N PHE A 293 6.38 -18.73 -10.05
CA PHE A 293 7.21 -17.79 -10.81
C PHE A 293 8.32 -18.46 -11.63
N GLY A 294 8.71 -19.68 -11.27
CA GLY A 294 9.68 -20.49 -11.99
C GLY A 294 9.08 -21.15 -13.24
N ASN A 295 7.83 -21.58 -13.16
CA ASN A 295 7.09 -22.26 -14.22
C ASN A 295 5.72 -21.59 -14.47
N PRO A 296 5.71 -20.35 -15.00
CA PRO A 296 4.47 -19.59 -15.16
C PRO A 296 3.57 -20.25 -16.24
N SER A 297 2.27 -20.33 -15.94
CA SER A 297 1.24 -20.84 -16.86
C SER A 297 0.79 -19.83 -17.91
N GLU A 298 1.03 -18.54 -17.66
CA GLU A 298 0.66 -17.42 -18.53
C GLU A 298 1.92 -16.74 -19.07
N GLU A 299 1.80 -16.11 -20.24
CA GLU A 299 2.92 -15.34 -20.79
C GLU A 299 3.21 -14.08 -19.97
N ALA A 300 4.50 -13.75 -19.87
CA ALA A 300 4.93 -12.51 -19.27
C ALA A 300 4.70 -11.34 -20.23
N VAL A 301 4.34 -10.19 -19.68
CA VAL A 301 4.11 -8.94 -20.44
C VAL A 301 5.32 -8.51 -21.28
N GLY A 302 6.54 -8.84 -20.84
CA GLY A 302 7.77 -8.63 -21.60
C GLY A 302 8.40 -7.23 -21.46
N LEU A 303 9.68 -7.12 -21.83
CA LEU A 303 10.51 -5.92 -21.58
C LEU A 303 10.01 -4.66 -22.28
N ARG A 304 9.55 -4.76 -23.54
CA ARG A 304 9.07 -3.62 -24.32
C ARG A 304 7.85 -2.98 -23.65
N ARG A 305 6.84 -3.80 -23.35
CA ARG A 305 5.62 -3.33 -22.68
C ARG A 305 5.92 -2.90 -21.24
N GLY A 306 6.82 -3.58 -20.54
CA GLY A 306 7.31 -3.15 -19.22
C GLY A 306 7.93 -1.75 -19.24
N ALA A 307 8.78 -1.44 -20.22
CA ALA A 307 9.36 -0.10 -20.38
C ALA A 307 8.30 0.95 -20.73
N GLU A 308 7.35 0.60 -21.60
CA GLU A 308 6.22 1.46 -21.93
C GLU A 308 5.38 1.81 -20.70
N MET A 309 5.06 0.81 -19.86
CA MET A 309 4.34 1.04 -18.61
C MET A 309 5.12 1.93 -17.64
N VAL A 310 6.44 1.75 -17.50
CA VAL A 310 7.26 2.67 -16.69
C VAL A 310 7.17 4.10 -17.22
N LEU A 311 7.22 4.30 -18.53
CA LEU A 311 7.09 5.63 -19.13
C LEU A 311 5.70 6.24 -18.89
N LEU A 312 4.63 5.46 -18.93
CA LEU A 312 3.29 5.93 -18.58
C LEU A 312 3.18 6.35 -17.10
N HIS A 313 3.86 5.63 -16.21
CA HIS A 313 3.94 5.99 -14.77
C HIS A 313 4.96 7.10 -14.47
N LEU A 314 5.68 7.59 -15.49
CA LEU A 314 6.55 8.77 -15.41
C LEU A 314 5.84 10.04 -15.90
N ASP A 315 4.54 10.02 -16.17
CA ASP A 315 3.77 11.22 -16.51
C ASP A 315 3.52 12.07 -15.24
N PRO A 316 4.19 13.22 -15.07
CA PRO A 316 4.01 14.04 -13.88
C PRO A 316 2.63 14.69 -13.83
N TRP A 317 1.89 14.78 -14.94
CA TRP A 317 0.56 15.39 -14.97
C TRP A 317 -0.48 14.54 -14.27
N ARG A 318 -0.32 13.22 -14.23
CA ARG A 318 -1.20 12.31 -13.46
C ARG A 318 -1.21 12.60 -11.95
N LEU A 319 -0.18 13.28 -11.44
CA LEU A 319 -0.14 13.76 -10.04
C LEU A 319 -1.00 15.02 -9.81
N PHE A 320 -1.37 15.75 -10.86
CA PHE A 320 -2.08 17.03 -10.77
C PHE A 320 -3.46 17.02 -11.47
N THR A 321 -3.78 15.97 -12.22
CA THR A 321 -5.11 15.79 -12.82
C THR A 321 -6.20 15.62 -11.76
N GLU A 322 -7.42 15.97 -12.16
CA GLU A 322 -8.64 15.76 -11.37
C GLU A 322 -8.84 14.26 -11.08
N GLN A 323 -9.43 13.97 -9.92
CA GLN A 323 -9.82 12.62 -9.52
C GLN A 323 -11.15 12.31 -10.21
N GLY A 324 -11.33 11.10 -10.78
CA GLY A 324 -12.68 10.59 -10.97
C GLY A 324 -13.38 10.41 -9.62
N ALA A 325 -14.70 10.21 -9.67
CA ALA A 325 -15.57 10.36 -8.50
C ALA A 325 -15.18 9.48 -7.29
N ASP A 326 -14.61 8.30 -7.55
CA ASP A 326 -14.56 7.25 -6.52
C ASP A 326 -13.15 6.72 -6.21
N THR A 327 -12.22 6.72 -7.18
CA THR A 327 -10.85 6.19 -7.00
C THR A 327 -9.79 7.28 -7.22
N GLY A 328 -8.69 7.26 -6.45
CA GLY A 328 -7.65 8.29 -6.61
C GLY A 328 -7.01 8.28 -8.01
N SER A 329 -6.58 9.46 -8.50
CA SER A 329 -6.11 9.64 -9.89
C SER A 329 -4.97 8.71 -10.31
N LEU A 330 -4.18 8.21 -9.36
CA LEU A 330 -3.11 7.24 -9.63
C LEU A 330 -3.59 5.80 -9.75
N ALA A 331 -4.64 5.42 -9.02
CA ALA A 331 -5.28 4.12 -9.20
C ALA A 331 -5.92 4.08 -10.60
N GLU A 332 -6.67 5.12 -10.97
CA GLU A 332 -7.29 5.27 -12.29
C GLU A 332 -6.26 5.24 -13.43
N ALA A 333 -5.18 6.02 -13.31
CA ALA A 333 -4.12 6.05 -14.31
C ALA A 333 -3.43 4.69 -14.49
N SER A 334 -3.43 3.86 -13.45
CA SER A 334 -2.88 2.50 -13.50
C SER A 334 -3.91 1.46 -13.97
N GLN A 335 -5.22 1.72 -13.93
CA GLN A 335 -6.31 0.83 -14.41
C GLN A 335 -6.37 0.75 -15.93
N ALA A 336 -6.33 1.90 -16.59
CA ALA A 336 -6.22 1.98 -18.04
C ALA A 336 -4.92 2.72 -18.39
N PRO A 337 -3.76 2.01 -18.40
CA PRO A 337 -2.49 2.58 -18.84
C PRO A 337 -2.48 2.69 -20.37
N THR A 338 -3.42 3.48 -20.89
CA THR A 338 -3.54 3.95 -22.25
C THR A 338 -3.16 5.43 -22.27
N GLY A 339 -2.50 5.86 -23.33
CA GLY A 339 -2.02 7.23 -23.46
C GLY A 339 -0.64 7.33 -24.06
N SER A 340 -0.16 8.57 -24.13
CA SER A 340 1.13 8.87 -24.74
C SER A 340 2.27 8.66 -23.74
N VAL A 341 3.36 8.02 -24.18
CA VAL A 341 4.61 7.93 -23.41
C VAL A 341 5.42 9.23 -23.43
N LEU A 342 5.01 10.24 -24.22
CA LEU A 342 5.75 11.48 -24.40
C LEU A 342 6.00 12.27 -23.10
N PRO A 343 5.02 12.42 -22.18
CA PRO A 343 5.28 13.09 -20.90
C PRO A 343 6.36 12.37 -20.07
N GLY A 344 6.30 11.04 -20.02
CA GLY A 344 7.31 10.22 -19.35
C GLY A 344 8.70 10.33 -19.97
N LEU A 345 8.78 10.33 -21.31
CA LEU A 345 10.04 10.56 -22.03
C LEU A 345 10.61 11.96 -21.76
N ALA A 346 9.76 12.99 -21.73
CA ALA A 346 10.16 14.35 -21.42
C ALA A 346 10.71 14.45 -20.00
N LEU A 347 10.02 13.85 -19.01
CA LEU A 347 10.50 13.82 -17.63
C LEU A 347 11.82 13.05 -17.50
N LEU A 348 11.96 11.92 -18.19
CA LEU A 348 13.20 11.13 -18.20
C LEU A 348 14.37 11.91 -18.81
N ALA A 349 14.13 12.67 -19.89
CA ALA A 349 15.13 13.53 -20.51
C ALA A 349 15.55 14.68 -19.58
N ILE A 350 14.60 15.36 -18.94
CA ILE A 350 14.86 16.40 -17.93
C ILE A 350 15.67 15.80 -16.77
N TRP A 351 15.28 14.61 -16.28
CA TRP A 351 16.01 13.92 -15.24
C TRP A 351 17.45 13.62 -15.64
N ALA A 352 17.69 13.09 -16.85
CA ALA A 352 19.03 12.84 -17.36
C ALA A 352 19.90 14.11 -17.38
N VAL A 353 19.34 15.26 -17.78
CA VAL A 353 20.03 16.56 -17.69
C VAL A 353 20.38 16.88 -16.24
N THR A 354 19.46 16.69 -15.28
CA THR A 354 19.75 16.95 -13.86
C THR A 354 20.79 16.01 -13.25
N VAL A 355 20.91 14.77 -13.73
CA VAL A 355 22.02 13.86 -13.35
C VAL A 355 23.36 14.48 -13.76
N VAL A 356 23.46 14.98 -14.99
CA VAL A 356 24.67 15.66 -15.49
C VAL A 356 24.96 16.92 -14.69
N LEU A 357 23.94 17.71 -14.34
CA LEU A 357 24.10 18.88 -13.49
C LEU A 357 24.63 18.49 -12.10
N ALA A 358 24.03 17.51 -11.42
CA ALA A 358 24.49 17.04 -10.12
C ALA A 358 25.95 16.56 -10.16
N TRP A 359 26.35 15.86 -11.23
CA TRP A 359 27.72 15.42 -11.46
C TRP A 359 28.69 16.59 -11.65
N ARG A 360 28.35 17.57 -12.51
CA ARG A 360 29.16 18.79 -12.72
C ARG A 360 29.28 19.64 -11.47
N LEU A 361 28.22 19.74 -10.68
CA LEU A 361 28.20 20.42 -9.38
C LEU A 361 29.01 19.66 -8.30
N ARG A 362 29.38 18.40 -8.57
CA ARG A 362 29.98 17.45 -7.62
C ARG A 362 29.13 17.26 -6.35
N HIS A 363 27.81 17.38 -6.50
CA HIS A 363 26.88 17.34 -5.36
C HIS A 363 26.57 15.88 -4.98
N GLN A 364 27.43 15.29 -4.14
CA GLN A 364 27.41 13.85 -3.82
C GLN A 364 26.06 13.32 -3.34
N ALA A 365 25.32 14.10 -2.56
CA ALA A 365 23.99 13.69 -2.09
C ALA A 365 22.98 13.54 -3.25
N LEU A 366 23.05 14.40 -4.26
CA LEU A 366 22.16 14.36 -5.43
C LEU A 366 22.57 13.24 -6.38
N ILE A 367 23.88 13.05 -6.61
CA ILE A 367 24.39 11.94 -7.41
C ILE A 367 23.89 10.59 -6.84
N ARG A 368 23.97 10.42 -5.53
CA ARG A 368 23.47 9.21 -4.85
C ARG A 368 21.96 9.07 -4.92
N LEU A 369 21.20 10.17 -4.86
CA LEU A 369 19.75 10.16 -5.04
C LEU A 369 19.39 9.69 -6.46
N HIS A 370 20.02 10.28 -7.48
CA HIS A 370 19.85 9.88 -8.87
C HIS A 370 20.23 8.42 -9.12
N LEU A 371 21.26 7.89 -8.45
CA LEU A 371 21.63 6.47 -8.53
C LEU A 371 20.54 5.55 -7.97
N VAL A 372 19.92 5.90 -6.83
CA VAL A 372 18.79 5.14 -6.28
C VAL A 372 17.59 5.18 -7.21
N ILE A 373 17.28 6.33 -7.79
CA ILE A 373 16.19 6.47 -8.78
C ILE A 373 16.50 5.65 -10.04
N ALA A 374 17.73 5.69 -10.56
CA ALA A 374 18.13 4.91 -11.73
C ALA A 374 18.00 3.41 -11.49
N ALA A 375 18.44 2.92 -10.32
CA ALA A 375 18.26 1.54 -9.92
C ALA A 375 16.77 1.19 -9.79
N GLY A 376 15.97 2.07 -9.17
CA GLY A 376 14.52 1.91 -9.06
C GLY A 376 13.84 1.80 -10.41
N LEU A 377 14.15 2.66 -11.38
CA LEU A 377 13.59 2.62 -12.73
C LEU A 377 13.98 1.36 -13.50
N ALA A 378 15.25 0.92 -13.39
CA ALA A 378 15.68 -0.33 -14.02
C ALA A 378 14.96 -1.55 -13.42
N LEU A 379 14.87 -1.62 -12.09
CA LEU A 379 14.13 -2.66 -11.38
C LEU A 379 12.63 -2.59 -11.71
N ALA A 380 12.09 -1.39 -11.94
CA ALA A 380 10.71 -1.20 -12.33
C ALA A 380 10.39 -1.89 -13.65
N VAL A 381 11.22 -1.65 -14.68
CA VAL A 381 11.08 -2.29 -16.00
C VAL A 381 11.16 -3.80 -15.87
N LEU A 382 12.13 -4.31 -15.11
CA LEU A 382 12.29 -5.75 -14.89
C LEU A 382 11.08 -6.36 -14.18
N SER A 383 10.58 -5.71 -13.13
CA SER A 383 9.43 -6.20 -12.36
C SER A 383 8.16 -6.23 -13.23
N ILE A 384 7.86 -5.15 -13.94
CA ILE A 384 6.66 -5.07 -14.79
C ILE A 384 6.76 -6.05 -15.97
N SER A 385 7.96 -6.24 -16.53
CA SER A 385 8.16 -7.20 -17.63
C SER A 385 7.86 -8.64 -17.27
N ARG A 386 7.80 -8.95 -15.97
CA ARG A 386 7.54 -10.26 -15.38
C ARG A 386 6.15 -10.35 -14.72
N ILE A 387 5.23 -9.46 -15.05
CA ILE A 387 3.82 -9.64 -14.70
C ILE A 387 3.22 -10.67 -15.65
N PHE A 388 2.46 -11.62 -15.09
CA PHE A 388 1.81 -12.71 -15.81
C PHE A 388 0.30 -12.47 -15.85
N GLY A 389 -0.30 -12.71 -17.01
CA GLY A 389 -1.73 -12.49 -17.24
C GLY A 389 -2.15 -11.02 -17.25
N PRO A 390 -3.41 -10.72 -16.86
CA PRO A 390 -3.93 -9.37 -16.95
C PRO A 390 -3.15 -8.35 -16.11
N LEU A 391 -3.00 -7.15 -16.66
CA LEU A 391 -2.29 -6.01 -16.07
C LEU A 391 -3.22 -5.23 -15.14
N TRP A 392 -3.45 -5.77 -13.95
CA TRP A 392 -4.21 -5.06 -12.93
C TRP A 392 -3.40 -3.88 -12.37
N TYR A 393 -4.06 -2.76 -12.16
CA TYR A 393 -3.45 -1.50 -11.73
C TYR A 393 -2.62 -1.60 -10.45
N TYR A 394 -3.11 -2.39 -9.49
CA TYR A 394 -2.51 -2.55 -8.18
C TYR A 394 -1.11 -3.17 -8.23
N LEU A 395 -0.75 -3.84 -9.33
CA LEU A 395 0.57 -4.43 -9.53
C LEU A 395 1.67 -3.38 -9.78
N MET A 396 1.31 -2.13 -10.08
CA MET A 396 2.23 -1.07 -10.54
C MET A 396 2.18 0.21 -9.70
N MET A 397 1.33 0.29 -8.67
CA MET A 397 1.15 1.50 -7.87
C MET A 397 2.43 2.05 -7.23
N TRP A 398 3.41 1.19 -6.96
CA TRP A 398 4.73 1.56 -6.42
C TRP A 398 5.58 2.42 -7.36
N ALA A 399 5.30 2.42 -8.66
CA ALA A 399 6.03 3.22 -9.64
C ALA A 399 5.88 4.72 -9.35
N TRP A 400 4.71 5.16 -8.88
CA TRP A 400 4.45 6.54 -8.51
C TRP A 400 5.32 7.06 -7.35
N GLY A 401 5.75 6.18 -6.45
CA GLY A 401 6.74 6.50 -5.41
C GLY A 401 8.12 6.84 -6.00
N ILE A 402 8.53 6.15 -7.07
CA ILE A 402 9.78 6.43 -7.79
C ILE A 402 9.66 7.75 -8.55
N THR A 403 8.55 7.96 -9.26
CA THR A 403 8.25 9.21 -9.99
C THR A 403 8.26 10.43 -9.06
N SER A 404 7.63 10.29 -7.89
CA SER A 404 7.61 11.34 -6.86
C SER A 404 9.00 11.71 -6.37
N LEU A 405 9.84 10.70 -6.08
CA LEU A 405 11.23 10.93 -5.68
C LEU A 405 12.08 11.51 -6.82
N LEU A 406 11.80 11.12 -8.06
CA LEU A 406 12.43 11.67 -9.25
C LEU A 406 12.12 13.16 -9.41
N ILE A 407 10.86 13.57 -9.25
CA ILE A 407 10.46 14.98 -9.29
C ILE A 407 11.19 15.79 -8.21
N LEU A 408 11.26 15.27 -6.98
CA LEU A 408 12.03 15.90 -5.90
C LEU A 408 13.50 16.10 -6.30
N ALA A 409 14.13 15.06 -6.88
CA ALA A 409 15.51 15.12 -7.32
C ALA A 409 15.73 16.14 -8.44
N VAL A 410 14.82 16.22 -9.42
CA VAL A 410 14.86 17.19 -10.51
C VAL A 410 14.78 18.61 -9.97
N VAL A 411 13.78 18.92 -9.15
CA VAL A 411 13.57 20.26 -8.57
C VAL A 411 14.77 20.68 -7.73
N TRP A 412 15.31 19.77 -6.91
CA TRP A 412 16.48 20.07 -6.09
C TRP A 412 17.74 20.26 -6.92
N SER A 413 18.00 19.42 -7.92
CA SER A 413 19.16 19.59 -8.81
C SER A 413 19.13 20.91 -9.57
N VAL A 414 17.96 21.34 -10.05
CA VAL A 414 17.78 22.65 -10.69
C VAL A 414 18.01 23.77 -9.68
N GLY A 415 17.40 23.71 -8.48
CA GLY A 415 17.61 24.70 -7.44
C GLY A 415 19.07 24.83 -7.01
N ALA A 416 19.78 23.71 -6.84
CA ALA A 416 21.21 23.69 -6.51
C ALA A 416 22.06 24.28 -7.63
N HIS A 417 21.70 24.04 -8.90
CA HIS A 417 22.38 24.64 -10.04
C HIS A 417 22.21 26.16 -10.08
N LEU A 418 20.98 26.65 -9.90
CA LEU A 418 20.67 28.08 -9.90
C LEU A 418 21.38 28.82 -8.75
N LEU A 419 21.37 28.24 -7.55
CA LEU A 419 22.06 28.81 -6.39
C LEU A 419 23.57 28.90 -6.58
N ARG A 420 24.19 27.97 -7.31
CA ARG A 420 25.63 28.01 -7.60
C ARG A 420 26.00 29.02 -8.68
N ARG A 421 25.06 29.37 -9.57
CA ARG A 421 25.26 30.40 -10.60
C ARG A 421 25.01 31.82 -10.11
N ALA A 422 24.33 31.99 -8.98
CA ALA A 422 24.14 33.30 -8.39
C ALA A 422 25.46 33.82 -7.82
N ASP A 423 25.85 35.03 -8.23
CA ASP A 423 27.09 35.69 -7.77
C ASP A 423 27.04 36.06 -6.28
N ALA A 424 25.83 36.11 -5.70
CA ALA A 424 25.59 36.39 -4.29
C ALA A 424 24.82 35.23 -3.63
N PRO A 425 25.05 34.97 -2.33
CA PRO A 425 24.23 34.02 -1.59
C PRO A 425 22.74 34.43 -1.68
N PRO A 426 21.82 33.46 -1.74
CA PRO A 426 20.40 33.76 -1.89
C PRO A 426 19.94 34.66 -0.76
N SER A 427 19.23 35.74 -1.12
CA SER A 427 18.67 36.65 -0.13
C SER A 427 17.72 35.88 0.79
N ARG A 428 17.61 36.33 2.06
CA ARG A 428 16.63 35.76 3.00
C ARG A 428 15.21 35.79 2.42
N THR A 429 14.90 36.78 1.59
CA THR A 429 13.63 36.90 0.87
C THR A 429 13.42 35.75 -0.10
N LEU A 430 14.43 35.40 -0.93
CA LEU A 430 14.30 34.30 -1.89
C LEU A 430 14.12 32.94 -1.20
N VAL A 431 14.87 32.69 -0.12
CA VAL A 431 14.72 31.46 0.67
C VAL A 431 13.33 31.38 1.31
N ARG A 432 12.83 32.50 1.86
CA ARG A 432 11.48 32.60 2.42
C ARG A 432 10.40 32.45 1.36
N ALA A 433 10.60 33.01 0.16
CA ALA A 433 9.67 32.86 -0.96
C ALA A 433 9.59 31.39 -1.40
N GLY A 434 10.73 30.71 -1.59
CA GLY A 434 10.75 29.28 -1.93
C GLY A 434 10.12 28.40 -0.84
N ALA A 435 10.43 28.65 0.43
CA ALA A 435 9.76 27.98 1.55
C ALA A 435 8.26 28.27 1.58
N GLY A 436 7.86 29.51 1.32
CA GLY A 436 6.47 29.94 1.21
C GLY A 436 5.73 29.22 0.10
N THR A 437 6.33 29.08 -1.09
CA THR A 437 5.77 28.31 -2.20
C THR A 437 5.56 26.84 -1.81
N LEU A 438 6.55 26.20 -1.17
CA LEU A 438 6.40 24.81 -0.72
C LEU A 438 5.29 24.66 0.32
N VAL A 439 5.20 25.58 1.29
CA VAL A 439 4.12 25.61 2.28
C VAL A 439 2.76 25.80 1.61
N SER A 440 2.65 26.71 0.64
CA SER A 440 1.42 26.91 -0.13
C SER A 440 1.01 25.67 -0.90
N VAL A 441 1.95 24.95 -1.53
CA VAL A 441 1.66 23.67 -2.20
C VAL A 441 1.14 22.64 -1.20
N ILE A 442 1.80 22.48 -0.05
CA ILE A 442 1.40 21.54 1.01
C ILE A 442 -0.02 21.86 1.48
N ILE A 443 -0.30 23.13 1.82
CA ILE A 443 -1.61 23.56 2.32
C ILE A 443 -2.68 23.36 1.24
N LEU A 444 -2.45 23.87 0.02
CA LEU A 444 -3.42 23.77 -1.07
C LEU A 444 -3.75 22.31 -1.39
N THR A 445 -2.74 21.47 -1.51
CA THR A 445 -2.92 20.04 -1.79
C THR A 445 -3.63 19.32 -0.64
N SER A 446 -3.32 19.67 0.61
CA SER A 446 -4.01 19.10 1.78
C SER A 446 -5.47 19.57 1.86
N VAL A 447 -5.76 20.82 1.51
CA VAL A 447 -7.14 21.35 1.44
C VAL A 447 -7.93 20.65 0.35
N VAL A 448 -7.37 20.55 -0.87
CA VAL A 448 -8.01 19.82 -1.97
C VAL A 448 -8.24 18.36 -1.59
N PHE A 449 -7.25 17.71 -0.96
CA PHE A 449 -7.43 16.34 -0.49
C PHE A 449 -8.52 16.24 0.59
N THR A 450 -8.62 17.21 1.48
CA THR A 450 -9.69 17.23 2.50
C THR A 450 -11.08 17.29 1.86
N VAL A 451 -11.24 18.09 0.79
CA VAL A 451 -12.52 18.21 0.07
C VAL A 451 -12.91 16.92 -0.63
N THR A 452 -11.95 16.16 -1.14
CA THR A 452 -12.26 14.87 -1.79
C THR A 452 -12.40 13.75 -0.77
N ALA A 453 -11.59 13.75 0.29
CA ALA A 453 -11.74 12.87 1.44
C ALA A 453 -13.08 13.03 2.16
N SER A 454 -13.70 14.21 2.13
CA SER A 454 -15.04 14.40 2.71
C SER A 454 -16.18 13.81 1.88
N LYS A 455 -15.87 13.24 0.72
CA LYS A 455 -16.82 12.62 -0.22
C LYS A 455 -16.48 11.15 -0.50
N VAL A 456 -15.52 10.59 0.23
CA VAL A 456 -15.11 9.19 0.06
C VAL A 456 -16.26 8.27 0.47
N GLU A 457 -16.45 7.21 -0.30
CA GLU A 457 -17.42 6.16 -0.02
C GLU A 457 -16.70 4.84 0.32
N GLN A 458 -17.44 3.89 0.89
CA GLN A 458 -16.92 2.55 1.13
C GLN A 458 -16.73 1.81 -0.21
N PRO A 459 -15.73 0.92 -0.34
CA PRO A 459 -15.55 0.15 -1.56
C PRO A 459 -16.74 -0.78 -1.80
N ALA A 460 -17.20 -0.84 -3.06
CA ALA A 460 -18.36 -1.64 -3.48
C ALA A 460 -19.55 -1.47 -2.51
N PRO A 461 -20.07 -0.24 -2.34
CA PRO A 461 -21.06 0.08 -1.32
C PRO A 461 -22.31 -0.79 -1.46
N GLU A 462 -22.69 -1.18 -2.68
CA GLU A 462 -23.84 -2.05 -2.96
C GLU A 462 -23.70 -3.42 -2.30
N LEU A 463 -22.48 -3.99 -2.30
CA LEU A 463 -22.20 -5.27 -1.65
C LEU A 463 -22.23 -5.15 -0.13
N SER A 464 -21.68 -4.06 0.42
CA SER A 464 -21.72 -3.77 1.85
C SER A 464 -23.15 -3.52 2.34
N ASP A 465 -23.96 -2.77 1.59
CA ASP A 465 -25.36 -2.48 1.91
C ASP A 465 -26.22 -3.75 1.89
N THR A 466 -25.94 -4.65 0.95
CA THR A 466 -26.55 -5.99 0.93
C THR A 466 -26.24 -6.76 2.21
N MET A 467 -24.99 -6.75 2.67
CA MET A 467 -24.61 -7.38 3.94
C MET A 467 -25.25 -6.67 5.15
N GLN A 468 -25.37 -5.34 5.11
CA GLN A 468 -26.05 -4.58 6.15
C GLN A 468 -27.52 -5.00 6.33
N ALA A 469 -28.20 -5.34 5.22
CA ALA A 469 -29.57 -5.83 5.26
C ALA A 469 -29.68 -7.31 5.66
N LEU A 470 -28.70 -8.15 5.28
CA LEU A 470 -28.75 -9.61 5.49
C LEU A 470 -28.20 -10.08 6.84
N VAL A 471 -27.11 -9.49 7.34
CA VAL A 471 -26.43 -10.01 8.53
C VAL A 471 -27.31 -9.96 9.78
N PRO A 472 -28.02 -8.85 10.10
CA PRO A 472 -28.85 -8.80 11.31
C PRO A 472 -29.90 -9.92 11.39
N PRO A 473 -30.80 -10.14 10.40
CA PRO A 473 -31.78 -11.21 10.50
C PRO A 473 -31.14 -12.61 10.55
N VAL A 474 -30.01 -12.83 9.89
CA VAL A 474 -29.28 -14.10 9.99
C VAL A 474 -28.74 -14.32 11.40
N VAL A 475 -28.14 -13.30 12.01
CA VAL A 475 -27.63 -13.37 13.38
C VAL A 475 -28.77 -13.59 14.37
N ASP A 476 -29.91 -12.94 14.18
CA ASP A 476 -31.09 -13.10 15.04
C ASP A 476 -31.60 -14.55 15.00
N VAL A 477 -31.86 -15.10 13.80
CA VAL A 477 -32.33 -16.48 13.64
C VAL A 477 -31.34 -17.50 14.20
N LEU A 478 -30.04 -17.33 13.96
CA LEU A 478 -29.04 -18.26 14.50
C LEU A 478 -28.86 -18.12 16.02
N SER A 479 -29.17 -16.96 16.60
CA SER A 479 -29.03 -16.70 18.05
C SER A 479 -30.23 -17.20 18.85
N ASP A 480 -31.43 -17.18 18.27
CA ASP A 480 -32.67 -17.57 18.96
C ASP A 480 -32.58 -19.00 19.52
N GLY A 481 -31.93 -19.93 18.79
CA GLY A 481 -31.62 -21.27 19.30
C GLY A 481 -32.85 -22.16 19.55
N ASP A 482 -34.02 -21.72 19.10
CA ASP A 482 -35.30 -22.39 19.34
C ASP A 482 -35.49 -23.63 18.45
N ALA A 483 -34.71 -23.77 17.37
CA ALA A 483 -34.70 -24.94 16.49
C ALA A 483 -33.38 -25.73 16.56
N PRO A 484 -33.41 -27.06 16.36
CA PRO A 484 -32.20 -27.88 16.29
C PRO A 484 -31.20 -27.34 15.24
N GLY A 485 -29.92 -27.22 15.60
CA GLY A 485 -28.89 -26.65 14.73
C GLY A 485 -28.79 -25.12 14.78
N GLN A 486 -29.51 -24.46 15.68
CA GLN A 486 -29.35 -23.05 15.98
C GLN A 486 -28.77 -22.87 17.39
N GLY A 487 -28.01 -21.80 17.62
CA GLY A 487 -27.41 -21.48 18.91
C GLY A 487 -25.89 -21.26 18.85
N ARG A 488 -25.35 -20.69 19.92
CA ARG A 488 -23.92 -20.32 20.03
C ARG A 488 -22.99 -21.51 20.17
N ASP A 489 -23.50 -22.61 20.69
CA ASP A 489 -22.75 -23.86 20.89
C ASP A 489 -22.72 -24.73 19.63
N GLU A 490 -23.43 -24.34 18.57
CA GLU A 490 -23.49 -25.07 17.31
C GLU A 490 -22.32 -24.73 16.39
N THR A 491 -21.98 -25.69 15.53
CA THR A 491 -20.93 -25.53 14.52
C THR A 491 -21.54 -25.28 13.15
N TYR A 492 -21.14 -24.18 12.53
CA TYR A 492 -21.70 -23.74 11.25
C TYR A 492 -20.70 -23.95 10.12
N LEU A 493 -21.20 -24.41 8.98
CA LEU A 493 -20.47 -24.43 7.72
C LEU A 493 -21.09 -23.39 6.77
N VAL A 494 -20.31 -22.38 6.42
CA VAL A 494 -20.74 -21.35 5.46
C VAL A 494 -20.30 -21.77 4.06
N VAL A 495 -21.26 -21.82 3.15
CA VAL A 495 -21.05 -22.05 1.71
C VAL A 495 -21.77 -20.98 0.91
N TRP A 496 -21.40 -20.83 -0.36
CA TRP A 496 -22.05 -19.87 -1.24
C TRP A 496 -22.25 -20.41 -2.64
N SER A 497 -23.36 -19.99 -3.25
CA SER A 497 -23.72 -20.18 -4.65
C SER A 497 -23.84 -18.80 -5.29
N ASP A 498 -22.70 -18.26 -5.68
CA ASP A 498 -22.57 -16.89 -6.17
C ASP A 498 -22.47 -16.86 -7.70
N ALA A 499 -23.44 -16.21 -8.35
CA ALA A 499 -23.47 -16.04 -9.79
C ALA A 499 -22.54 -14.93 -10.29
N ILE A 500 -22.13 -13.99 -9.44
CA ILE A 500 -21.55 -12.73 -9.90
C ILE A 500 -20.17 -12.43 -9.31
N HIS A 501 -19.95 -12.59 -8.00
CA HIS A 501 -18.80 -12.00 -7.31
C HIS A 501 -17.83 -13.01 -6.67
N ILE A 502 -17.73 -14.23 -7.23
CA ILE A 502 -16.76 -15.26 -6.84
C ILE A 502 -16.69 -15.56 -5.31
N GLY A 503 -17.78 -15.34 -4.58
CA GLY A 503 -17.87 -15.60 -3.13
C GLY A 503 -17.59 -14.41 -2.23
N SER A 504 -17.46 -13.20 -2.78
CA SER A 504 -17.23 -11.93 -2.08
C SER A 504 -18.00 -11.82 -0.75
N GLN A 505 -19.32 -11.92 -0.84
CA GLN A 505 -20.25 -11.74 0.28
C GLN A 505 -20.29 -12.97 1.20
N GLY A 506 -19.97 -14.16 0.69
CA GLY A 506 -19.83 -15.37 1.50
C GLY A 506 -18.71 -15.24 2.53
N ILE A 507 -17.56 -14.68 2.13
CA ILE A 507 -16.45 -14.42 3.05
C ILE A 507 -16.80 -13.32 4.06
N ALA A 508 -17.53 -12.28 3.62
CA ALA A 508 -18.06 -11.26 4.52
C ALA A 508 -18.99 -11.85 5.58
N LEU A 509 -19.87 -12.78 5.18
CA LEU A 509 -20.77 -13.49 6.09
C LEU A 509 -19.98 -14.29 7.14
N VAL A 510 -18.92 -15.01 6.74
CA VAL A 510 -18.01 -15.69 7.68
C VAL A 510 -17.43 -14.71 8.70
N ASN A 511 -16.87 -13.59 8.25
CA ASN A 511 -16.26 -12.59 9.14
C ASN A 511 -17.28 -12.03 10.15
N GLU A 512 -18.51 -11.76 9.71
CA GLU A 512 -19.54 -11.16 10.55
C GLU A 512 -20.20 -12.17 11.50
N LEU A 513 -20.39 -13.42 11.09
CA LEU A 513 -20.87 -14.46 12.00
C LEU A 513 -19.82 -14.78 13.07
N GLU A 514 -18.54 -14.89 12.71
CA GLU A 514 -17.46 -15.04 13.69
C GLU A 514 -17.36 -13.81 14.60
N ARG A 515 -17.60 -12.59 14.07
CA ARG A 515 -17.66 -11.37 14.88
C ARG A 515 -18.81 -11.40 15.87
N ALA A 516 -19.93 -11.97 15.45
CA ALA A 516 -21.08 -12.15 16.31
C ALA A 516 -20.84 -13.21 17.38
N ASP A 517 -19.73 -13.96 17.38
CA ASP A 517 -19.40 -15.07 18.30
C ASP A 517 -20.08 -16.41 17.93
N PHE A 518 -20.14 -16.73 16.63
CA PHE A 518 -20.52 -18.07 16.16
C PHE A 518 -19.27 -18.87 15.74
N ASP A 519 -19.28 -20.18 15.97
CA ASP A 519 -18.25 -21.08 15.46
C ASP A 519 -18.49 -21.42 13.98
N VAL A 520 -17.92 -20.61 13.10
CA VAL A 520 -18.07 -20.74 11.64
C VAL A 520 -16.82 -21.30 10.95
N GLY A 521 -17.04 -22.14 9.96
CA GLY A 521 -15.99 -22.66 9.10
C GLY A 521 -16.41 -22.65 7.63
N VAL A 522 -15.43 -22.92 6.76
CA VAL A 522 -15.63 -23.07 5.32
C VAL A 522 -15.05 -24.38 4.82
N ILE A 523 -15.50 -24.80 3.63
CA ILE A 523 -14.95 -25.98 2.96
C ILE A 523 -13.51 -25.77 2.49
N LYS A 524 -12.77 -26.88 2.27
CA LYS A 524 -11.34 -26.90 1.91
C LYS A 524 -10.95 -25.88 0.83
N PRO A 525 -11.69 -25.71 -0.30
CA PRO A 525 -11.30 -24.76 -1.35
C PRO A 525 -11.10 -23.31 -0.88
N TRP A 526 -11.78 -22.90 0.19
CA TRP A 526 -11.79 -21.53 0.69
C TRP A 526 -10.89 -21.33 1.92
N SER A 527 -10.21 -22.38 2.37
CA SER A 527 -9.42 -22.36 3.60
C SER A 527 -8.20 -21.42 3.55
N THR A 528 -7.56 -21.22 2.40
CA THR A 528 -6.46 -20.25 2.27
C THR A 528 -6.95 -18.81 2.46
N PRO A 529 -8.02 -18.35 1.77
CA PRO A 529 -8.67 -17.06 2.02
C PRO A 529 -8.98 -16.74 3.50
N VAL A 530 -9.64 -17.65 4.22
CA VAL A 530 -10.12 -17.37 5.59
C VAL A 530 -9.21 -17.90 6.70
N ALA A 531 -7.99 -18.33 6.36
CA ALA A 531 -7.06 -19.08 7.22
C ALA A 531 -7.41 -20.57 7.40
N ARG A 532 -6.37 -21.41 7.32
CA ARG A 532 -6.49 -22.88 7.32
C ARG A 532 -7.23 -23.44 8.54
N HIS A 533 -7.13 -22.78 9.70
CA HIS A 533 -7.80 -23.22 10.92
C HIS A 533 -9.32 -23.03 10.90
N ARG A 534 -9.87 -22.21 9.98
CA ARG A 534 -11.31 -22.07 9.74
C ARG A 534 -11.84 -23.08 8.71
N ARG A 535 -10.99 -24.02 8.28
CA ARG A 535 -11.44 -25.15 7.46
C ARG A 535 -12.29 -26.09 8.32
N ARG A 536 -13.45 -26.48 7.81
CA ARG A 536 -14.33 -27.47 8.44
C ARG A 536 -14.67 -28.58 7.46
N ASP A 537 -14.66 -29.82 7.94
CA ASP A 537 -15.25 -30.93 7.21
C ASP A 537 -16.78 -30.82 7.34
N PRO A 538 -17.54 -30.98 6.24
CA PRO A 538 -19.00 -31.00 6.33
C PRO A 538 -19.55 -31.95 7.41
N ALA A 539 -18.92 -33.11 7.62
CA ALA A 539 -19.35 -34.06 8.64
C ALA A 539 -19.28 -33.53 10.09
N ASP A 540 -18.50 -32.48 10.34
CA ASP A 540 -18.29 -31.89 11.66
C ASP A 540 -19.16 -30.64 11.93
N ALA A 541 -19.98 -30.23 10.95
CA ALA A 541 -20.88 -29.10 11.07
C ALA A 541 -22.30 -29.56 11.46
N THR A 542 -22.93 -28.87 12.40
CA THR A 542 -24.35 -29.10 12.70
C THR A 542 -25.24 -28.51 11.60
N THR A 543 -24.91 -27.31 11.14
CA THR A 543 -25.79 -26.51 10.27
C THR A 543 -25.04 -25.95 9.08
N LEU A 544 -25.66 -26.08 7.91
CA LEU A 544 -25.22 -25.43 6.68
C LEU A 544 -25.84 -24.04 6.60
N VAL A 545 -25.02 -23.01 6.40
CA VAL A 545 -25.44 -21.65 6.09
C VAL A 545 -25.05 -21.35 4.65
N VAL A 546 -26.03 -21.05 3.81
CA VAL A 546 -25.84 -20.88 2.37
C VAL A 546 -26.14 -19.45 1.96
N LEU A 547 -25.17 -18.75 1.39
CA LEU A 547 -25.42 -17.49 0.70
C LEU A 547 -25.64 -17.76 -0.80
N ALA A 548 -26.78 -17.36 -1.35
CA ALA A 548 -27.11 -17.56 -2.75
C ALA A 548 -27.45 -16.23 -3.44
N THR A 549 -26.94 -16.03 -4.65
CA THR A 549 -27.22 -14.85 -5.47
C THR A 549 -27.95 -15.22 -6.77
N GLY A 550 -28.79 -14.31 -7.25
CA GLY A 550 -29.42 -14.41 -8.57
C GLY A 550 -30.16 -15.72 -8.83
N ILE A 551 -29.79 -16.38 -9.93
CA ILE A 551 -30.39 -17.65 -10.38
C ILE A 551 -30.29 -18.78 -9.33
N ASN A 552 -29.33 -18.70 -8.41
CA ASN A 552 -29.14 -19.74 -7.41
C ASN A 552 -30.17 -19.68 -6.28
N ILE A 553 -30.86 -18.55 -6.08
CA ILE A 553 -31.88 -18.41 -5.03
C ILE A 553 -33.03 -19.39 -5.26
N GLU A 554 -33.57 -19.45 -6.48
CA GLU A 554 -34.67 -20.38 -6.80
C GLU A 554 -34.23 -21.85 -6.74
N ARG A 555 -32.94 -22.14 -7.01
CA ARG A 555 -32.40 -23.50 -6.85
C ARG A 555 -32.40 -23.94 -5.39
N TRP A 556 -32.10 -23.03 -4.48
CA TRP A 556 -32.13 -23.30 -3.05
C TRP A 556 -33.55 -23.34 -2.48
N ARG A 557 -34.46 -22.47 -2.95
CA ARG A 557 -35.90 -22.56 -2.63
C ARG A 557 -36.55 -23.88 -3.02
N ALA A 558 -36.03 -24.53 -4.07
CA ALA A 558 -36.53 -25.82 -4.52
C ALA A 558 -36.05 -27.00 -3.66
N LYS A 559 -35.07 -26.82 -2.76
CA LYS A 559 -34.60 -27.88 -1.86
C LYS A 559 -35.56 -28.00 -0.65
N PRO A 560 -36.14 -29.18 -0.35
CA PRO A 560 -37.14 -29.34 0.70
C PRO A 560 -36.66 -28.97 2.12
N ASP A 561 -35.37 -29.20 2.39
CA ASP A 561 -34.77 -29.00 3.72
C ASP A 561 -34.10 -27.62 3.86
N ALA A 562 -34.16 -26.77 2.83
CA ALA A 562 -33.57 -25.43 2.85
C ALA A 562 -34.59 -24.41 3.35
N GLU A 563 -34.29 -23.79 4.48
CA GLU A 563 -35.08 -22.71 5.06
C GLU A 563 -34.48 -21.36 4.66
N GLU A 564 -35.24 -20.53 3.93
CA GLU A 564 -34.84 -19.15 3.64
C GLU A 564 -35.02 -18.28 4.89
N ILE A 565 -33.93 -17.74 5.42
CA ILE A 565 -33.94 -16.93 6.66
C ILE A 565 -33.72 -15.44 6.40
N ALA A 566 -33.18 -15.08 5.23
CA ALA A 566 -33.04 -13.69 4.81
C ALA A 566 -33.06 -13.57 3.28
N TYR A 567 -33.63 -12.48 2.77
CA TYR A 567 -33.65 -12.13 1.36
C TYR A 567 -33.56 -10.61 1.21
N VAL A 568 -32.77 -10.15 0.24
CA VAL A 568 -32.72 -8.74 -0.14
C VAL A 568 -32.52 -8.58 -1.65
N ASP A 569 -33.24 -7.61 -2.23
CA ASP A 569 -33.00 -7.08 -3.56
C ASP A 569 -33.04 -5.55 -3.47
N LEU A 570 -31.87 -4.92 -3.40
CA LEU A 570 -31.75 -3.46 -3.28
C LEU A 570 -32.07 -2.73 -4.60
N ARG A 571 -32.26 -3.48 -5.70
CA ARG A 571 -32.48 -2.92 -7.03
C ARG A 571 -33.91 -2.43 -7.19
N THR A 572 -34.04 -1.22 -7.72
CA THR A 572 -35.34 -0.67 -8.10
C THR A 572 -35.91 -1.41 -9.33
N PRO A 573 -37.23 -1.33 -9.60
CA PRO A 573 -37.81 -1.90 -10.82
C PRO A 573 -37.11 -1.43 -12.11
N GLN A 574 -36.62 -0.19 -12.12
CA GLN A 574 -35.86 0.38 -13.24
C GLN A 574 -34.50 -0.29 -13.40
N VAL A 575 -33.76 -0.45 -12.30
CA VAL A 575 -32.45 -1.14 -12.27
C VAL A 575 -32.60 -2.59 -12.71
N ARG A 576 -33.65 -3.29 -12.28
CA ARG A 576 -33.94 -4.66 -12.75
C ARG A 576 -34.22 -4.72 -14.25
N THR A 577 -34.98 -3.78 -14.78
CA THR A 577 -35.27 -3.71 -16.22
C THR A 577 -34.00 -3.43 -17.01
N GLU A 578 -33.13 -2.55 -16.49
CA GLU A 578 -31.82 -2.28 -17.07
C GLU A 578 -30.93 -3.52 -17.07
N PHE A 579 -30.86 -4.24 -15.95
CA PHE A 579 -30.09 -5.49 -15.82
C PHE A 579 -30.49 -6.49 -16.90
N GLU A 580 -31.78 -6.80 -17.05
CA GLU A 580 -32.24 -7.75 -18.06
C GLU A 580 -31.92 -7.29 -19.49
N ARG A 581 -32.04 -5.99 -19.76
CA ARG A 581 -31.70 -5.42 -21.07
C ARG A 581 -30.20 -5.56 -21.37
N VAL A 582 -29.33 -5.20 -20.42
CA VAL A 582 -27.87 -5.29 -20.59
C VAL A 582 -27.45 -6.74 -20.72
N ARG A 583 -27.99 -7.61 -19.86
CA ARG A 583 -27.77 -9.06 -19.87
C ARG A 583 -28.11 -9.67 -21.22
N GLY A 584 -29.27 -9.33 -21.80
CA GLY A 584 -29.65 -9.78 -23.14
C GLY A 584 -28.64 -9.35 -24.22
N SER A 585 -28.22 -8.08 -24.20
CA SER A 585 -27.21 -7.55 -25.14
C SER A 585 -25.90 -8.30 -25.04
N VAL A 586 -25.37 -8.49 -23.82
CA VAL A 586 -24.10 -9.19 -23.56
C VAL A 586 -24.16 -10.62 -24.09
N ILE A 587 -25.24 -11.35 -23.78
CA ILE A 587 -25.40 -12.74 -24.23
C ILE A 587 -25.47 -12.82 -25.76
N ASP A 588 -26.22 -11.93 -26.39
CA ASP A 588 -26.36 -11.88 -27.85
C ASP A 588 -25.03 -11.54 -28.53
N GLU A 589 -24.28 -10.59 -27.99
CA GLU A 589 -22.95 -10.20 -28.48
C GLU A 589 -21.94 -11.35 -28.38
N LEU A 590 -21.86 -12.02 -27.22
CA LEU A 590 -21.00 -13.18 -27.04
C LEU A 590 -21.35 -14.31 -28.00
N ARG A 591 -22.66 -14.58 -28.19
CA ARG A 591 -23.12 -15.61 -29.13
C ARG A 591 -22.80 -15.24 -30.57
N ALA A 592 -22.92 -13.97 -30.95
CA ALA A 592 -22.62 -13.50 -32.30
C ALA A 592 -21.15 -13.73 -32.69
N VAL A 593 -20.23 -13.67 -31.71
CA VAL A 593 -18.79 -13.96 -31.93
C VAL A 593 -18.40 -15.41 -31.62
N GLY A 594 -19.38 -16.29 -31.35
CA GLY A 594 -19.17 -17.73 -31.13
C GLY A 594 -18.71 -18.13 -29.73
N LEU A 595 -18.76 -17.23 -28.74
CA LEU A 595 -18.37 -17.48 -27.34
C LEU A 595 -19.54 -18.02 -26.52
N ILE A 596 -20.08 -19.17 -26.94
CA ILE A 596 -21.29 -19.79 -26.34
C ILE A 596 -21.04 -20.26 -24.89
N ASP A 597 -19.82 -20.71 -24.60
CA ASP A 597 -19.37 -21.10 -23.27
C ASP A 597 -19.43 -19.91 -22.29
N LEU A 598 -18.92 -18.75 -22.70
CA LEU A 598 -18.94 -17.53 -21.87
C LEU A 598 -20.35 -16.97 -21.74
N ALA A 599 -21.19 -17.11 -22.77
CA ALA A 599 -22.60 -16.69 -22.70
C ALA A 599 -23.37 -17.49 -21.64
N ALA A 600 -23.05 -18.77 -21.44
CA ALA A 600 -23.61 -19.57 -20.34
C ALA A 600 -23.03 -19.16 -18.97
N GLY A 601 -21.81 -18.62 -18.95
CA GLY A 601 -21.15 -18.09 -17.77
C GLY A 601 -21.75 -16.80 -17.22
N VAL A 602 -22.44 -16.00 -18.04
CA VAL A 602 -23.02 -14.70 -17.63
C VAL A 602 -23.93 -14.83 -16.40
N ASP A 603 -24.69 -15.91 -16.29
CA ASP A 603 -25.66 -16.12 -15.21
C ASP A 603 -25.12 -16.96 -14.04
N THR A 604 -23.91 -17.51 -14.18
CA THR A 604 -23.40 -18.52 -13.25
C THR A 604 -22.03 -18.17 -12.67
N ASN A 605 -21.26 -17.35 -13.38
CA ASN A 605 -19.98 -16.81 -12.94
C ASN A 605 -19.59 -15.58 -13.78
N LEU A 606 -20.36 -14.48 -13.62
CA LEU A 606 -20.22 -13.27 -14.42
C LEU A 606 -18.81 -12.67 -14.34
N PHE A 607 -18.23 -12.57 -13.15
CA PHE A 607 -16.88 -12.03 -12.98
C PHE A 607 -15.82 -12.82 -13.75
N ALA A 608 -15.85 -14.16 -13.68
CA ALA A 608 -14.89 -14.98 -14.42
C ALA A 608 -15.08 -14.84 -15.93
N ALA A 609 -16.33 -14.73 -16.40
CA ALA A 609 -16.61 -14.48 -17.82
C ALA A 609 -16.07 -13.11 -18.27
N ALA A 610 -16.25 -12.07 -17.44
CA ALA A 610 -15.87 -10.69 -17.75
C ALA A 610 -14.36 -10.45 -17.90
N ILE A 611 -13.54 -11.28 -17.25
CA ILE A 611 -12.07 -11.16 -17.29
C ILE A 611 -11.42 -12.08 -18.33
N ASP A 612 -12.19 -12.86 -19.09
CA ASP A 612 -11.67 -13.71 -20.16
C ASP A 612 -11.21 -12.84 -21.35
N GLY A 613 -9.95 -12.99 -21.75
CA GLY A 613 -9.34 -12.16 -22.80
C GLY A 613 -9.94 -12.34 -24.19
N ARG A 614 -10.86 -13.31 -24.39
CA ARG A 614 -11.62 -13.48 -25.64
C ARG A 614 -12.82 -12.54 -25.75
N VAL A 615 -13.28 -11.97 -24.63
CA VAL A 615 -14.49 -11.14 -24.59
C VAL A 615 -14.27 -9.82 -25.34
N PRO A 616 -15.14 -9.46 -26.30
CA PRO A 616 -15.09 -8.15 -26.95
C PRO A 616 -15.32 -7.00 -25.96
N GLU A 617 -14.68 -5.85 -26.20
CA GLU A 617 -14.75 -4.66 -25.32
C GLU A 617 -16.19 -4.24 -24.99
N ALA A 618 -17.10 -4.21 -25.99
CA ALA A 618 -18.51 -3.88 -25.77
C ALA A 618 -19.24 -4.84 -24.81
N ALA A 619 -18.99 -6.15 -24.96
CA ALA A 619 -19.57 -7.15 -24.07
C ALA A 619 -18.95 -7.05 -22.66
N GLN A 620 -17.66 -6.72 -22.58
CA GLN A 620 -16.97 -6.50 -21.30
C GLN A 620 -17.49 -5.28 -20.55
N ASP A 621 -17.77 -4.17 -21.25
CA ASP A 621 -18.43 -2.98 -20.68
C ASP A 621 -19.82 -3.34 -20.15
N GLY A 622 -20.59 -4.11 -20.93
CA GLY A 622 -21.90 -4.62 -20.52
C GLY A 622 -21.81 -5.52 -19.28
N MET A 623 -20.84 -6.42 -19.20
CA MET A 623 -20.62 -7.27 -18.02
C MET A 623 -20.18 -6.47 -16.80
N THR A 624 -19.33 -5.45 -16.98
CA THR A 624 -18.95 -4.52 -15.91
C THR A 624 -20.18 -3.80 -15.38
N ARG A 625 -21.05 -3.34 -16.28
CA ARG A 625 -22.33 -2.73 -15.88
C ARG A 625 -23.23 -3.72 -15.13
N LEU A 626 -23.27 -4.99 -15.50
CA LEU A 626 -24.04 -6.02 -14.78
C LEU A 626 -23.49 -6.27 -13.36
N LEU A 627 -22.16 -6.25 -13.19
CA LEU A 627 -21.52 -6.31 -11.88
C LEU A 627 -21.96 -5.14 -11.00
N ASP A 628 -21.95 -3.90 -11.53
CA ASP A 628 -22.40 -2.69 -10.81
C ASP A 628 -23.89 -2.73 -10.45
N LEU A 629 -24.73 -3.27 -11.35
CA LEU A 629 -26.18 -3.36 -11.11
C LEU A 629 -26.52 -4.42 -10.05
N GLY A 630 -25.68 -5.45 -9.89
CA GLY A 630 -25.82 -6.52 -8.90
C GLY A 630 -27.03 -7.44 -9.10
N GLU A 631 -27.22 -8.36 -8.15
CA GLU A 631 -28.32 -9.33 -8.11
C GLU A 631 -28.92 -9.48 -6.71
N PRO A 632 -30.16 -10.00 -6.60
CA PRO A 632 -30.74 -10.33 -5.29
C PRO A 632 -29.85 -11.34 -4.59
N THR A 633 -29.87 -11.27 -3.26
CA THR A 633 -29.10 -12.18 -2.40
C THR A 633 -30.01 -12.72 -1.31
N ALA A 634 -29.89 -14.01 -1.03
CA ALA A 634 -30.62 -14.71 0.02
C ALA A 634 -29.67 -15.55 0.87
N VAL A 635 -30.08 -15.81 2.11
CA VAL A 635 -29.39 -16.73 3.02
C VAL A 635 -30.36 -17.83 3.41
N PHE A 636 -29.88 -19.07 3.30
CA PHE A 636 -30.60 -20.27 3.69
C PHE A 636 -29.87 -20.99 4.82
N ILE A 637 -30.62 -21.73 5.62
CA ILE A 637 -30.08 -22.71 6.57
C ILE A 637 -30.69 -24.08 6.35
N GLY A 638 -30.01 -25.11 6.85
CA GLY A 638 -30.55 -26.47 6.91
C GLY A 638 -29.47 -27.50 7.19
N PRO A 639 -29.78 -28.80 7.05
CA PRO A 639 -28.84 -29.87 7.34
C PRO A 639 -27.70 -29.91 6.32
N VAL A 640 -26.53 -30.39 6.74
CA VAL A 640 -25.35 -30.50 5.87
C VAL A 640 -25.58 -31.43 4.67
N SER A 641 -26.52 -32.38 4.76
CA SER A 641 -26.93 -33.23 3.63
C SER A 641 -27.44 -32.45 2.42
N MET A 642 -27.76 -31.16 2.56
CA MET A 642 -28.10 -30.30 1.42
C MET A 642 -26.91 -29.95 0.52
N MET A 643 -25.68 -30.31 0.88
CA MET A 643 -24.53 -30.13 -0.01
C MET A 643 -24.51 -31.13 -1.17
N ASP A 644 -25.19 -32.26 -1.03
CA ASP A 644 -25.43 -33.24 -2.09
C ASP A 644 -26.54 -32.77 -3.05
#